data_AF-A0A8J1VQL3-F1
#
_entry.id   AF-A0A8J1VQL3-F1
#
_cell.length_a   1.000
_cell.length_b   1.000
_cell.length_c   1.000
_cell.angle_alpha   90.00
_cell.angle_beta   90.00
_cell.angle_gamma   90.00
#
_symmetry.space_group_name_H-M   'P 1'
#
loop_
_entity.id
_entity.type
_entity.pdbx_description
1 polymer ?
#
loop_
_entity_poly.entity_id
_entity_poly.type
_entity_poly.pdbx_seq_one_letter_code
_entity_poly.pdbx_strand_id
1 'polypeptide(L)'
;MSDYVLPQTDLPALTAVKLEDNIDAGVETADVKPIDEVGDDLPGDRDTETLHSKGKAAREGIHDDDKKVRQKLQNRKAAERSRSKRKQEQITMEISVQSMHAENEQLRARLAVLSANRPQTATSSSSDIGLPSLVKPPPEAGTDIDYVYLAKLQAELAAAKTTLLEKEVELVRLKGGEVDTEADGLRQLLLSHHTKFTILQAEANSLDNALNQLRTQRDELGKQGSVIRREMEARKVSRAMMTSDEQVGENRIVEPERLMDVSGWMEAARNDWNQGQNLILNMNDKGFKVCAFNRTTSKVDNFLENEAKGTNVVGAHSVQELCSKLKKPRRVILLVKAGRAVDDFIGQLEPHLEKGDIIIDGGNSHYPDSIRRTHELEKKGFLFVGSGVSGGEEGARNGPSLMPGGSDAAWPHIKEIFQKTAAQAQGEPCCDWVGQTGSGHYVKMVHNGIEYGDMQLIAEAYDILKRGLELDEKEIANVFTKWQEGVLNSFLIEITRDILQFNDKDGVPMVQKILDAAGQKGTGKWTAIDALDNGMPVTLIGEAVFARCLSSIKDERVRASQVIEAPAREAFKGDKQLFIDDLEQALYASKIISYAQGFMLMREAAKVNDWTLNNAGIAAMWRGGCIIKSVFLSDITAAYRQNPKLENLLTSPFFLKAISQAQPGWRRVIAQSTLWGIPIPAFTTALSFFDGYRTETLPANLIQAQRDYFGAHTFRVRPGMENDHLKAGEDIHVKWTATSGNVSSSNYNA
;
A
#
# COMPACT_ATOMS: atom_id res chain seq x y z
N MET A 1 49.66 17.87 55.64
CA MET A 1 49.51 19.24 56.18
C MET A 1 48.12 19.69 55.77
N SER A 2 47.11 19.35 56.58
CA SER A 2 46.60 20.16 57.73
C SER A 2 45.75 21.32 57.21
N ASP A 3 44.55 21.64 57.69
CA ASP A 3 43.59 21.12 58.66
C ASP A 3 42.33 22.03 58.52
N TYR A 4 41.26 21.71 59.27
CA TYR A 4 39.98 22.43 59.54
C TYR A 4 38.75 21.64 59.07
N VAL A 5 38.12 20.76 59.86
CA VAL A 5 37.36 20.85 61.15
C VAL A 5 35.87 21.27 60.97
N LEU A 6 34.96 20.37 61.39
CA LEU A 6 33.47 20.36 61.38
C LEU A 6 32.82 21.13 62.55
N PRO A 7 31.49 21.42 62.55
CA PRO A 7 30.45 20.54 63.17
C PRO A 7 29.07 20.49 62.43
N GLN A 8 28.35 19.34 62.35
CA GLN A 8 27.11 18.92 63.09
C GLN A 8 25.96 19.96 63.14
N THR A 9 24.64 19.75 62.97
CA THR A 9 23.62 18.65 62.92
C THR A 9 22.35 19.28 62.26
N ASP A 10 21.32 18.62 61.70
CA ASP A 10 20.29 17.78 62.31
C ASP A 10 19.39 17.13 61.22
N LEU A 11 19.07 15.85 61.42
CA LEU A 11 18.08 15.09 60.64
C LEU A 11 17.38 14.15 61.64
N PRO A 12 16.06 14.24 61.86
CA PRO A 12 15.26 13.17 62.43
C PRO A 12 14.51 12.45 61.28
N ALA A 13 14.83 11.19 60.99
CA ALA A 13 14.37 9.97 61.67
C ALA A 13 12.93 9.58 61.29
N LEU A 14 12.77 8.42 60.63
CA LEU A 14 12.06 7.30 61.23
C LEU A 14 12.30 5.99 60.46
N THR A 15 12.83 5.06 61.23
CA THR A 15 13.20 3.68 60.98
C THR A 15 11.98 2.76 60.83
N ALA A 16 12.19 1.69 60.05
CA ALA A 16 11.36 0.50 60.02
C ALA A 16 11.42 -0.30 61.34
N VAL A 17 10.32 -0.93 61.75
CA VAL A 17 10.32 -2.22 62.48
C VAL A 17 9.08 -3.04 62.10
N LYS A 18 9.34 -4.34 61.93
CA LYS A 18 8.50 -5.51 61.65
C LYS A 18 7.30 -5.71 62.60
N LEU A 19 6.34 -6.53 62.14
CA LEU A 19 5.67 -7.53 62.97
C LEU A 19 5.13 -8.68 62.09
N GLU A 20 5.66 -9.88 62.33
CA GLU A 20 5.05 -11.19 62.04
C GLU A 20 4.11 -11.54 63.21
N ASP A 21 2.95 -12.16 62.94
CA ASP A 21 2.46 -13.40 63.58
C ASP A 21 0.94 -13.65 63.39
N ASN A 22 0.65 -14.88 62.95
CA ASN A 22 -0.45 -15.81 63.28
C ASN A 22 -1.95 -15.43 63.20
N ILE A 23 -2.57 -15.93 62.13
CA ILE A 23 -3.63 -16.98 62.07
C ILE A 23 -4.46 -17.24 63.35
N ASP A 24 -5.78 -16.99 63.26
CA ASP A 24 -6.88 -17.94 63.54
C ASP A 24 -8.21 -17.34 63.02
N ALA A 25 -8.84 -17.92 61.98
CA ALA A 25 -9.93 -18.90 62.04
C ALA A 25 -11.27 -18.33 62.55
N GLY A 26 -12.28 -18.33 61.66
CA GLY A 26 -13.65 -17.91 61.97
C GLY A 26 -14.58 -17.88 60.75
N VAL A 27 -14.57 -18.96 59.96
CA VAL A 27 -15.59 -19.23 58.95
C VAL A 27 -16.71 -20.00 59.64
N GLU A 28 -17.86 -19.35 59.89
CA GLU A 28 -19.11 -20.05 60.19
C GLU A 28 -19.96 -20.11 58.92
N THR A 29 -20.00 -21.33 58.39
CA THR A 29 -20.87 -21.83 57.34
C THR A 29 -22.28 -22.03 57.89
N ALA A 30 -23.30 -21.42 57.28
CA ALA A 30 -24.69 -21.77 57.52
C ALA A 30 -25.12 -22.95 56.64
N ASP A 31 -25.33 -24.08 57.32
CA ASP A 31 -26.12 -25.27 57.02
C ASP A 31 -26.84 -25.38 55.66
N VAL A 32 -26.38 -26.35 54.87
CA VAL A 32 -27.20 -27.14 53.94
C VAL A 32 -27.08 -28.59 54.40
N LYS A 33 -28.19 -29.15 54.91
CA LYS A 33 -28.33 -30.60 55.14
C LYS A 33 -28.67 -31.36 53.84
N PRO A 34 -28.26 -32.62 53.72
CA PRO A 34 -28.24 -33.38 52.47
C PRO A 34 -29.57 -34.10 52.19
N ILE A 35 -29.79 -34.44 50.93
CA ILE A 35 -30.79 -35.41 50.48
C ILE A 35 -30.08 -36.75 50.39
N ASP A 36 -30.45 -37.68 51.26
CA ASP A 36 -30.01 -39.08 51.24
C ASP A 36 -30.89 -39.93 50.29
N GLU A 37 -30.28 -41.03 49.92
CA GLU A 37 -30.69 -42.06 48.97
C GLU A 37 -31.89 -42.92 49.41
N VAL A 38 -32.30 -43.73 48.43
CA VAL A 38 -33.33 -44.76 48.38
C VAL A 38 -33.25 -45.78 49.53
N GLY A 39 -34.42 -46.17 50.05
CA GLY A 39 -34.62 -47.39 50.84
C GLY A 39 -36.10 -47.81 50.81
N ASP A 40 -36.35 -49.05 50.40
CA ASP A 40 -37.64 -49.75 50.36
C ASP A 40 -38.35 -49.81 51.72
N ASP A 41 -39.69 -49.77 51.71
CA ASP A 41 -40.58 -50.76 52.38
C ASP A 41 -42.06 -50.29 52.39
N LEU A 42 -42.94 -51.10 51.80
CA LEU A 42 -44.38 -51.22 52.12
C LEU A 42 -44.52 -51.94 53.49
N PRO A 43 -45.65 -51.93 54.26
CA PRO A 43 -47.05 -51.96 53.80
C PRO A 43 -48.09 -51.25 54.72
N GLY A 44 -49.39 -51.34 54.36
CA GLY A 44 -50.45 -51.49 55.38
C GLY A 44 -51.70 -50.62 55.23
N ASP A 45 -52.73 -51.23 54.64
CA ASP A 45 -54.18 -51.01 54.80
C ASP A 45 -54.68 -49.94 55.78
N ARG A 46 -55.63 -49.10 55.30
CA ARG A 46 -57.04 -49.27 55.67
C ARG A 46 -58.01 -48.38 54.89
N ASP A 47 -59.07 -49.05 54.45
CA ASP A 47 -60.40 -48.62 54.02
C ASP A 47 -60.85 -47.19 54.40
N THR A 48 -61.50 -46.50 53.45
CA THR A 48 -62.97 -46.39 53.44
C THR A 48 -63.48 -45.51 52.28
N GLU A 49 -64.31 -46.15 51.47
CA GLU A 49 -65.55 -45.69 50.83
C GLU A 49 -65.92 -44.18 50.71
N THR A 50 -66.44 -43.91 49.50
CA THR A 50 -67.66 -43.14 49.16
C THR A 50 -67.62 -41.65 48.78
N LEU A 51 -68.35 -41.42 47.68
CA LEU A 51 -69.10 -40.22 47.22
C LEU A 51 -68.34 -39.20 46.36
N HIS A 52 -68.48 -39.31 45.03
CA HIS A 52 -69.49 -38.65 44.16
C HIS A 52 -69.40 -37.13 44.04
N SER A 53 -69.04 -36.70 42.81
CA SER A 53 -69.61 -35.59 42.04
C SER A 53 -69.85 -34.24 42.73
N LYS A 54 -68.98 -33.27 42.42
CA LYS A 54 -69.27 -31.94 41.82
C LYS A 54 -68.20 -30.93 42.25
N GLY A 55 -67.49 -30.36 41.27
CA GLY A 55 -66.51 -29.31 41.52
C GLY A 55 -65.48 -29.08 40.41
N LYS A 56 -65.76 -29.49 39.17
CA LYS A 56 -64.92 -29.24 38.00
C LYS A 56 -65.24 -27.83 37.45
N ALA A 57 -64.85 -26.79 38.17
CA ALA A 57 -64.84 -25.39 37.67
C ALA A 57 -64.04 -24.39 38.55
N ALA A 58 -63.21 -24.84 39.52
CA ALA A 58 -62.50 -23.93 40.43
C ALA A 58 -61.03 -24.29 40.72
N ARG A 59 -60.39 -25.15 39.92
CA ARG A 59 -58.97 -25.55 40.13
C ARG A 59 -58.02 -25.25 38.97
N GLU A 60 -58.49 -24.69 37.86
CA GLU A 60 -57.61 -24.29 36.74
C GLU A 60 -57.21 -22.80 36.77
N GLY A 61 -57.81 -21.98 37.64
CA GLY A 61 -57.47 -20.56 37.79
C GLY A 61 -56.36 -20.23 38.79
N ILE A 62 -55.94 -21.17 39.64
CA ILE A 62 -54.96 -20.90 40.72
C ILE A 62 -53.55 -21.40 40.36
N HIS A 63 -53.41 -22.28 39.36
CA HIS A 63 -52.12 -22.89 39.04
C HIS A 63 -51.26 -22.08 38.04
N ASP A 64 -51.88 -21.17 37.27
CA ASP A 64 -51.20 -20.40 36.22
C ASP A 64 -50.67 -19.04 36.72
N ASP A 65 -51.33 -18.45 37.71
CA ASP A 65 -50.87 -17.22 38.37
C ASP A 65 -49.62 -17.46 39.23
N ASP A 66 -49.53 -18.60 39.91
CA ASP A 66 -48.39 -18.94 40.76
C ASP A 66 -47.11 -19.21 39.94
N LYS A 67 -47.26 -19.71 38.69
CA LYS A 67 -46.16 -19.84 37.72
C LYS A 67 -45.68 -18.49 37.20
N LYS A 68 -46.61 -17.57 36.88
CA LYS A 68 -46.28 -16.20 36.43
C LYS A 68 -45.59 -15.38 37.52
N VAL A 69 -46.00 -15.55 38.78
CA VAL A 69 -45.37 -14.88 39.93
C VAL A 69 -43.95 -15.39 40.17
N ARG A 70 -43.72 -16.71 40.10
CA ARG A 70 -42.36 -17.30 40.22
C ARG A 70 -41.43 -16.86 39.09
N GLN A 71 -41.92 -16.80 37.85
CA GLN A 71 -41.14 -16.30 36.72
C GLN A 71 -40.79 -14.81 36.85
N LYS A 72 -41.74 -13.98 37.31
CA LYS A 72 -41.49 -12.56 37.62
C LYS A 72 -40.43 -12.39 38.70
N LEU A 73 -40.45 -13.23 39.75
CA LEU A 73 -39.48 -13.18 40.84
C LEU A 73 -38.07 -13.58 40.38
N GLN A 74 -37.96 -14.61 39.53
CA GLN A 74 -36.68 -15.02 38.92
C GLN A 74 -36.12 -13.94 37.99
N ASN A 75 -36.96 -13.34 37.14
CA ASN A 75 -36.54 -12.26 36.24
C ASN A 75 -36.08 -11.03 37.02
N ARG A 76 -36.73 -10.72 38.16
CA ARG A 76 -36.35 -9.61 39.04
C ARG A 76 -35.00 -9.85 39.73
N LYS A 77 -34.75 -11.07 40.23
CA LYS A 77 -33.45 -11.46 40.80
C LYS A 77 -32.33 -11.46 39.76
N ALA A 78 -32.61 -11.86 38.52
CA ALA A 78 -31.64 -11.78 37.42
C ALA A 78 -31.31 -10.31 37.06
N ALA A 79 -32.32 -9.44 37.01
CA ALA A 79 -32.14 -8.01 36.78
C ALA A 79 -31.34 -7.31 37.89
N GLU A 80 -31.56 -7.69 39.15
CA GLU A 80 -30.78 -7.17 40.30
C GLU A 80 -29.32 -7.63 40.25
N ARG A 81 -29.05 -8.90 39.90
CA ARG A 81 -27.68 -9.40 39.68
C ARG A 81 -26.97 -8.68 38.53
N SER A 82 -27.65 -8.43 37.41
CA SER A 82 -27.10 -7.62 36.32
C SER A 82 -26.85 -6.17 36.71
N ARG A 83 -27.69 -5.57 37.57
CA ARG A 83 -27.47 -4.20 38.07
C ARG A 83 -26.26 -4.13 39.00
N SER A 84 -26.09 -5.09 39.92
CA SER A 84 -24.90 -5.16 40.77
C SER A 84 -23.62 -5.39 39.96
N LYS A 85 -23.67 -6.26 38.94
CA LYS A 85 -22.52 -6.48 38.05
C LYS A 85 -22.12 -5.21 37.28
N ARG A 86 -23.10 -4.47 36.74
CA ARG A 86 -22.88 -3.18 36.08
C ARG A 86 -22.29 -2.12 37.02
N LYS A 87 -22.74 -2.10 38.28
CA LYS A 87 -22.22 -1.16 39.29
C LYS A 87 -20.76 -1.49 39.65
N GLN A 88 -20.42 -2.78 39.72
CA GLN A 88 -19.05 -3.23 39.95
C GLN A 88 -18.13 -2.91 38.77
N GLU A 89 -18.60 -3.11 37.54
CA GLU A 89 -17.87 -2.75 36.31
C GLU A 89 -17.63 -1.23 36.21
N GLN A 90 -18.62 -0.42 36.59
CA GLN A 90 -18.49 1.04 36.62
C GLN A 90 -17.45 1.51 37.65
N ILE A 91 -17.48 0.95 38.87
CA ILE A 91 -16.50 1.28 39.92
C ILE A 91 -15.08 0.87 39.47
N THR A 92 -14.94 -0.29 38.83
CA THR A 92 -13.66 -0.75 38.30
C THR A 92 -13.12 0.19 37.22
N MET A 93 -14.00 0.72 36.36
CA MET A 93 -13.65 1.68 35.31
C MET A 93 -13.22 3.03 35.90
N GLU A 94 -13.92 3.53 36.92
CA GLU A 94 -13.59 4.78 37.60
C GLU A 94 -12.22 4.70 38.31
N ILE A 95 -11.91 3.57 38.94
CA ILE A 95 -10.59 3.31 39.55
C ILE A 95 -9.49 3.28 38.48
N SER A 96 -9.75 2.65 37.32
CA SER A 96 -8.76 2.58 36.23
C SER A 96 -8.46 3.95 35.62
N VAL A 97 -9.47 4.82 35.48
CA VAL A 97 -9.31 6.21 35.00
C VAL A 97 -8.52 7.06 36.01
N GLN A 98 -8.76 6.89 37.31
CA GLN A 98 -8.00 7.58 38.36
C GLN A 98 -6.54 7.14 38.38
N SER A 99 -6.26 5.84 38.20
CA SER A 99 -4.90 5.30 38.08
C SER A 99 -4.15 5.89 36.87
N MET A 100 -4.82 5.98 35.71
CA MET A 100 -4.25 6.60 34.51
C MET A 100 -3.96 8.10 34.66
N HIS A 101 -4.77 8.82 35.44
CA HIS A 101 -4.52 10.22 35.75
C HIS A 101 -3.29 10.39 36.66
N ALA A 102 -3.14 9.53 37.66
CA ALA A 102 -1.98 9.54 38.56
C ALA A 102 -0.66 9.22 37.83
N GLU A 103 -0.68 8.25 36.90
CA GLU A 103 0.49 7.93 36.06
C GLU A 103 0.87 9.08 35.12
N ASN A 104 -0.13 9.77 34.55
CA ASN A 104 0.11 10.97 33.73
C ASN A 104 0.74 12.11 34.53
N GLU A 105 0.34 12.32 35.79
CA GLU A 105 0.97 13.33 36.64
C GLU A 105 2.40 12.96 37.01
N GLN A 106 2.70 11.69 37.30
CA GLN A 106 4.08 11.23 37.52
C GLN A 106 4.97 11.42 36.29
N LEU A 107 4.43 11.18 35.09
CA LEU A 107 5.15 11.42 33.84
C LEU A 107 5.42 12.91 33.60
N ARG A 108 4.45 13.79 33.89
CA ARG A 108 4.62 15.24 33.84
C ARG A 108 5.70 15.73 34.81
N ALA A 109 5.75 15.18 36.02
CA ALA A 109 6.76 15.51 37.01
C ALA A 109 8.18 15.08 36.56
N ARG A 110 8.32 13.90 35.93
CA ARG A 110 9.60 13.44 35.37
C ARG A 110 10.08 14.30 34.19
N LEU A 111 9.17 14.73 33.33
CA LEU A 111 9.47 15.62 32.20
C LEU A 111 9.92 17.02 32.66
N ALA A 112 9.31 17.56 33.73
CA ALA A 112 9.72 18.84 34.31
C ALA A 112 11.17 18.80 34.84
N VAL A 113 11.57 17.71 35.50
CA VAL A 113 12.94 17.49 35.99
C VAL A 113 13.96 17.42 34.85
N LEU A 114 13.60 16.79 33.73
CA LEU A 114 14.47 16.71 32.54
C LEU A 114 14.66 18.07 31.86
N SER A 115 13.62 18.90 31.83
CA SER A 115 13.69 20.26 31.28
C SER A 115 14.55 21.24 32.10
N ALA A 116 14.71 20.97 33.41
CA ALA A 116 15.42 21.85 34.33
C ALA A 116 16.95 21.70 34.28
N ASN A 117 17.47 20.59 33.73
CA ASN A 117 18.91 20.31 33.65
C ASN A 117 19.54 20.77 32.32
N ARG A 118 19.41 22.06 31.98
CA ARG A 118 20.14 22.67 30.85
C ARG A 118 21.57 23.07 31.24
N PRO A 119 22.60 22.72 30.45
CA PRO A 119 23.88 23.44 30.47
C PRO A 119 23.74 24.77 29.71
N GLN A 120 24.09 25.89 30.34
CA GLN A 120 24.22 27.18 29.66
C GLN A 120 25.62 27.30 29.04
N THR A 121 25.71 27.48 27.71
CA THR A 121 26.90 28.09 27.10
C THR A 121 26.54 29.00 25.91
N ALA A 122 26.85 30.29 26.13
CA ALA A 122 27.36 31.33 25.24
C ALA A 122 26.67 31.68 23.90
N THR A 123 26.16 32.90 23.90
CA THR A 123 25.67 33.74 22.80
C THR A 123 26.76 34.25 21.86
N SER A 124 26.45 34.37 20.56
CA SER A 124 27.00 35.45 19.72
C SER A 124 25.97 35.95 18.71
N SER A 125 25.91 37.27 18.63
CA SER A 125 25.04 38.22 17.93
C SER A 125 24.90 38.08 16.41
N SER A 126 23.70 38.35 15.88
CA SER A 126 23.48 39.46 14.95
C SER A 126 21.98 39.76 14.77
N SER A 127 21.70 41.05 14.70
CA SER A 127 20.45 41.79 14.88
C SER A 127 19.54 41.89 13.64
N ASP A 128 18.25 42.11 13.95
CA ASP A 128 17.23 42.91 13.25
C ASP A 128 16.76 42.54 11.83
N ILE A 129 15.48 42.16 11.74
CA ILE A 129 14.41 42.91 11.03
C ILE A 129 13.08 42.59 11.74
N GLY A 130 12.36 43.63 12.16
CA GLY A 130 11.09 43.53 12.88
C GLY A 130 9.86 43.44 11.98
N LEU A 131 8.81 42.79 12.50
CA LEU A 131 7.40 42.95 12.11
C LEU A 131 6.51 42.66 13.35
N PRO A 132 5.39 43.38 13.58
CA PRO A 132 4.64 43.34 14.83
C PRO A 132 3.55 42.24 14.90
N SER A 133 3.54 41.54 16.03
CA SER A 133 2.40 41.07 16.85
C SER A 133 1.01 40.91 16.20
N LEU A 134 0.60 39.66 16.00
CA LEU A 134 -0.78 39.20 16.19
C LEU A 134 -0.77 37.99 17.14
N VAL A 135 -0.99 38.27 18.43
CA VAL A 135 -1.17 37.25 19.47
C VAL A 135 -2.54 36.59 19.31
N LYS A 136 -2.54 35.27 19.12
CA LYS A 136 -3.68 34.37 19.42
C LYS A 136 -3.21 33.33 20.44
N PRO A 137 -4.12 32.79 21.28
CA PRO A 137 -3.79 32.03 22.49
C PRO A 137 -3.13 30.67 22.16
N PRO A 138 -2.43 30.04 23.12
CA PRO A 138 -1.68 28.81 22.88
C PRO A 138 -2.62 27.65 22.52
N PRO A 139 -2.30 26.82 21.51
CA PRO A 139 -3.03 25.59 21.26
C PRO A 139 -2.73 24.55 22.35
N GLU A 140 -3.71 23.69 22.59
CA GLU A 140 -3.68 22.56 23.53
C GLU A 140 -2.42 21.71 23.35
N ALA A 141 -1.72 21.44 24.45
CA ALA A 141 -0.42 20.79 24.47
C ALA A 141 -0.54 19.26 24.29
N GLY A 142 0.13 18.74 23.26
CA GLY A 142 0.42 17.32 23.11
C GLY A 142 0.57 16.85 21.67
N THR A 143 1.68 17.20 21.01
CA THR A 143 2.40 16.38 20.00
C THR A 143 3.57 17.12 19.35
N ASP A 144 3.50 18.45 19.18
CA ASP A 144 4.44 19.14 18.28
C ASP A 144 5.84 19.41 18.87
N ILE A 145 5.97 19.54 20.19
CA ILE A 145 7.25 19.90 20.83
C ILE A 145 8.27 18.75 20.77
N ASP A 146 7.81 17.50 20.91
CA ASP A 146 8.71 16.33 20.97
C ASP A 146 9.25 15.94 19.59
N TYR A 147 8.47 16.11 18.51
CA TYR A 147 8.99 15.91 17.14
C TYR A 147 9.93 17.04 16.72
N VAL A 148 9.68 18.27 17.17
CA VAL A 148 10.59 19.39 16.91
C VAL A 148 11.92 19.16 17.64
N TYR A 149 11.90 18.62 18.86
CA TYR A 149 13.12 18.27 19.58
C TYR A 149 13.85 17.06 18.98
N LEU A 150 13.13 16.01 18.56
CA LEU A 150 13.72 14.87 17.84
C LEU A 150 14.35 15.31 16.51
N ALA A 151 13.68 16.19 15.75
CA ALA A 151 14.21 16.74 14.51
C ALA A 151 15.49 17.56 14.77
N LYS A 152 15.54 18.31 15.88
CA LYS A 152 16.74 19.06 16.29
C LYS A 152 17.89 18.13 16.67
N LEU A 153 17.62 17.07 17.45
CA LEU A 153 18.60 16.03 17.79
C LEU A 153 19.13 15.31 16.55
N GLN A 154 18.26 14.98 15.59
CA GLN A 154 18.65 14.36 14.32
C GLN A 154 19.52 15.30 13.46
N ALA A 155 19.24 16.60 13.47
CA ALA A 155 20.08 17.60 12.80
C ALA A 155 21.46 17.74 13.48
N GLU A 156 21.52 17.76 14.82
CA GLU A 156 22.78 17.78 15.57
C GLU A 156 23.59 16.50 15.38
N LEU A 157 22.94 15.34 15.31
CA LEU A 157 23.55 14.05 15.01
C LEU A 157 24.15 14.03 13.58
N ALA A 158 23.42 14.57 12.59
CA ALA A 158 23.90 14.68 11.22
C ALA A 158 25.13 15.60 11.14
N ALA A 159 25.12 16.75 11.83
CA ALA A 159 26.27 17.65 11.91
C ALA A 159 27.48 16.97 12.57
N ALA A 160 27.28 16.27 13.69
CA ALA A 160 28.34 15.54 14.37
C ALA A 160 28.97 14.43 13.51
N LYS A 161 28.15 13.73 12.70
CA LYS A 161 28.61 12.71 11.75
C LYS A 161 29.48 13.33 10.66
N THR A 162 29.08 14.47 10.10
CA THR A 162 29.85 15.19 9.08
C THR A 162 31.22 15.62 9.63
N THR A 163 31.26 16.20 10.83
CA THR A 163 32.52 16.60 11.46
C THR A 163 33.43 15.40 11.74
N LEU A 164 32.87 14.24 12.13
CA LEU A 164 33.64 13.01 12.32
C LEU A 164 34.31 12.57 11.01
N LEU A 165 33.56 12.54 9.91
CA LEU A 165 34.07 12.20 8.57
C LEU A 165 35.15 13.17 8.10
N GLU A 166 34.97 14.47 8.31
CA GLU A 166 35.97 15.49 7.95
C GLU A 166 37.29 15.26 8.70
N LYS A 167 37.23 14.93 9.99
CA LYS A 167 38.42 14.64 10.81
C LYS A 167 39.06 13.29 10.49
N GLU A 168 38.28 12.28 10.10
CA GLU A 168 38.82 11.02 9.59
C GLU A 168 39.58 11.21 8.26
N VAL A 169 39.04 12.04 7.36
CA VAL A 169 39.71 12.40 6.10
C VAL A 169 41.01 13.18 6.36
N GLU A 170 41.00 14.11 7.32
CA GLU A 170 42.19 14.86 7.75
C GLU A 170 43.27 13.93 8.33
N LEU A 171 42.88 12.92 9.14
CA LEU A 171 43.80 11.91 9.65
C LEU A 171 44.42 11.06 8.54
N VAL A 172 43.64 10.69 7.52
CA VAL A 172 44.12 9.90 6.37
C VAL A 172 45.12 10.72 5.54
N ARG A 173 44.94 12.04 5.41
CA ARG A 173 45.87 12.93 4.70
C ARG A 173 47.21 13.09 5.43
N LEU A 174 47.21 13.09 6.76
CA LEU A 174 48.43 13.18 7.57
C LEU A 174 49.34 11.94 7.47
N LYS A 175 48.82 10.77 7.10
CA LYS A 175 49.62 9.54 6.92
C LYS A 175 50.65 9.61 5.76
N GLY A 176 50.69 10.72 5.01
CA GLY A 176 51.65 10.97 3.93
C GLY A 176 52.92 11.76 4.31
N GLY A 177 53.10 12.14 5.59
CA GLY A 177 54.29 12.87 6.05
C GLY A 177 54.63 12.63 7.52
N GLU A 178 55.92 12.51 7.83
CA GLU A 178 56.45 12.21 9.17
C GLU A 178 56.21 13.35 10.18
N VAL A 179 55.04 13.41 10.83
CA VAL A 179 54.83 14.19 12.07
C VAL A 179 53.88 13.44 13.02
N ASP A 180 54.44 12.67 13.95
CA ASP A 180 53.69 11.80 14.88
C ASP A 180 52.82 12.57 15.90
N THR A 181 53.24 13.78 16.29
CA THR A 181 52.57 14.58 17.33
C THR A 181 51.24 15.20 16.90
N GLU A 182 51.09 15.54 15.63
CA GLU A 182 49.88 16.18 15.09
C GLU A 182 48.77 15.13 14.83
N ALA A 183 49.18 13.93 14.40
CA ALA A 183 48.29 12.78 14.27
C ALA A 183 47.71 12.32 15.62
N ASP A 184 48.51 12.36 16.70
CA ASP A 184 48.06 12.02 18.04
C ASP A 184 47.03 13.03 18.61
N GLY A 185 47.25 14.32 18.37
CA GLY A 185 46.27 15.36 18.70
C GLY A 185 44.93 15.16 17.96
N LEU A 186 44.99 14.80 16.68
CA LEU A 186 43.80 14.54 15.88
C LEU A 186 43.06 13.26 16.29
N ARG A 187 43.79 12.21 16.72
CA ARG A 187 43.21 10.98 17.29
C ARG A 187 42.45 11.23 18.59
N GLN A 188 42.99 12.07 19.48
CA GLN A 188 42.30 12.49 20.71
C GLN A 188 41.03 13.29 20.38
N LEU A 189 41.09 14.18 19.39
CA LEU A 189 39.94 14.94 18.92
C LEU A 189 38.85 14.04 18.32
N LEU A 190 39.25 13.04 17.53
CA LEU A 190 38.35 12.02 16.96
C LEU A 190 37.65 11.21 18.06
N LEU A 191 38.37 10.80 19.10
CA LEU A 191 37.80 10.08 20.24
C LEU A 191 36.73 10.91 20.96
N SER A 192 36.99 12.21 21.15
CA SER A 192 36.02 13.15 21.74
C SER A 192 34.77 13.31 20.86
N HIS A 193 34.93 13.43 19.54
CA HIS A 193 33.79 13.56 18.62
C HIS A 193 32.99 12.26 18.50
N HIS A 194 33.67 11.11 18.50
CA HIS A 194 33.02 9.80 18.49
C HIS A 194 32.22 9.56 19.78
N THR A 195 32.74 10.00 20.93
CA THR A 195 32.02 9.95 22.21
C THR A 195 30.77 10.81 22.17
N LYS A 196 30.87 12.05 21.67
CA LYS A 196 29.72 12.96 21.51
C LYS A 196 28.66 12.40 20.55
N PHE A 197 29.08 11.83 19.42
CA PHE A 197 28.19 11.17 18.46
C PHE A 197 27.44 9.99 19.09
N THR A 198 28.15 9.15 19.86
CA THR A 198 27.56 7.98 20.52
C THR A 198 26.50 8.37 21.54
N ILE A 199 26.75 9.44 22.32
CA ILE A 199 25.79 9.98 23.29
C ILE A 199 24.52 10.50 22.58
N LEU A 200 24.69 11.33 21.54
CA LEU A 200 23.57 11.88 20.77
C LEU A 200 22.76 10.78 20.06
N GLN A 201 23.42 9.74 19.56
CA GLN A 201 22.77 8.60 18.92
C GLN A 201 21.94 7.79 19.93
N ALA A 202 22.47 7.56 21.14
CA ALA A 202 21.76 6.86 22.20
C ALA A 202 20.54 7.66 22.67
N GLU A 203 20.66 8.99 22.81
CA GLU A 203 19.58 9.88 23.22
C GLU A 203 18.46 9.95 22.17
N ALA A 204 18.81 10.09 20.88
CA ALA A 204 17.85 10.07 19.78
C ALA A 204 17.11 8.72 19.70
N ASN A 205 17.81 7.60 19.86
CA ASN A 205 17.20 6.27 19.85
C ASN A 205 16.27 6.06 21.06
N SER A 206 16.65 6.55 22.23
CA SER A 206 15.82 6.47 23.44
C SER A 206 14.53 7.29 23.29
N LEU A 207 14.61 8.49 22.71
CA LEU A 207 13.46 9.36 22.49
C LEU A 207 12.52 8.79 21.41
N ASP A 208 13.06 8.25 20.32
CA ASP A 208 12.28 7.62 19.26
C ASP A 208 11.55 6.36 19.77
N ASN A 209 12.21 5.55 20.59
CA ASN A 209 11.58 4.40 21.25
C ASN A 209 10.45 4.82 22.21
N ALA A 210 10.66 5.87 23.00
CA ALA A 210 9.61 6.39 23.90
C ALA A 210 8.40 6.93 23.12
N LEU A 211 8.62 7.65 22.01
CA LEU A 211 7.56 8.14 21.13
C LEU A 211 6.79 7.00 20.46
N ASN A 212 7.48 5.92 20.08
CA ASN A 212 6.84 4.73 19.51
C ASN A 212 6.00 3.96 20.55
N GLN A 213 6.47 3.86 21.80
CA GLN A 213 5.67 3.30 22.90
C GLN A 213 4.42 4.14 23.18
N LEU A 214 4.55 5.47 23.22
CA LEU A 214 3.42 6.38 23.41
C LEU A 214 2.41 6.31 22.26
N ARG A 215 2.89 6.18 21.01
CA ARG A 215 2.02 5.92 19.84
C ARG A 215 1.25 4.63 19.99
N THR A 216 1.93 3.55 20.39
CA THR A 216 1.32 2.23 20.59
C THR A 216 0.25 2.29 21.68
N GLN A 217 0.55 2.90 22.83
CA GLN A 217 -0.41 3.10 23.92
C GLN A 217 -1.58 3.99 23.51
N ARG A 218 -1.36 5.07 22.75
CA ARG A 218 -2.42 5.91 22.20
C ARG A 218 -3.31 5.14 21.24
N ASP A 219 -2.74 4.28 20.40
CA ASP A 219 -3.50 3.48 19.45
C ASP A 219 -4.31 2.38 20.17
N GLU A 220 -3.80 1.82 21.26
CA GLU A 220 -4.55 0.93 22.16
C GLU A 220 -5.68 1.65 22.91
N LEU A 221 -5.43 2.86 23.45
CA LEU A 221 -6.45 3.71 24.04
C LEU A 221 -7.51 4.14 23.01
N GLY A 222 -7.11 4.37 21.76
CA GLY A 222 -8.01 4.64 20.63
C GLY A 222 -8.91 3.44 20.32
N LYS A 223 -8.36 2.22 20.35
CA LYS A 223 -9.13 0.97 20.23
C LYS A 223 -10.13 0.82 21.38
N GLN A 224 -9.70 1.02 22.62
CA GLN A 224 -10.59 0.94 23.80
C GLN A 224 -11.68 2.03 23.78
N GLY A 225 -11.32 3.27 23.42
CA GLY A 225 -12.27 4.38 23.26
C GLY A 225 -13.27 4.15 22.12
N SER A 226 -12.91 3.39 21.08
CA SER A 226 -13.83 2.98 20.01
C SER A 226 -14.84 1.93 20.47
N VAL A 227 -14.43 1.02 21.35
CA VAL A 227 -15.31 0.02 21.98
C VAL A 227 -16.31 0.71 22.91
N ILE A 228 -15.86 1.64 23.74
CA ILE A 228 -16.72 2.43 24.63
C ILE A 228 -17.71 3.30 23.83
N ARG A 229 -17.28 3.89 22.71
CA ARG A 229 -18.17 4.65 21.81
C ARG A 229 -19.23 3.76 21.16
N ARG A 230 -18.87 2.54 20.73
CA ARG A 230 -19.82 1.56 20.20
C ARG A 230 -20.83 1.13 21.25
N GLU A 231 -20.42 0.94 22.50
CA GLU A 231 -21.34 0.59 23.59
C GLU A 231 -22.25 1.75 23.99
N MET A 232 -21.75 3.00 23.99
CA MET A 232 -22.58 4.18 24.25
C MET A 232 -23.59 4.44 23.13
N GLU A 233 -23.20 4.29 21.87
CA GLU A 233 -24.10 4.40 20.72
C GLU A 233 -25.14 3.27 20.71
N ALA A 234 -24.75 2.03 21.01
CA ALA A 234 -25.69 0.92 21.19
C ALA A 234 -26.71 1.20 22.32
N ARG A 235 -26.30 1.86 23.41
CA ARG A 235 -27.19 2.29 24.50
C ARG A 235 -28.09 3.46 24.12
N LYS A 236 -27.64 4.40 23.27
CA LYS A 236 -28.51 5.47 22.72
C LYS A 236 -29.57 4.90 21.79
N VAL A 237 -29.21 3.92 20.95
CA VAL A 237 -30.15 3.21 20.07
C VAL A 237 -31.18 2.41 20.88
N SER A 238 -30.75 1.70 21.94
CA SER A 238 -31.67 1.00 22.85
C SER A 238 -32.59 1.94 23.64
N ARG A 239 -32.14 3.15 23.98
CA ARG A 239 -32.95 4.14 24.71
C ARG A 239 -33.93 4.89 23.79
N ALA A 240 -33.54 5.13 22.52
CA ALA A 240 -34.42 5.68 21.50
C ALA A 240 -35.52 4.69 21.08
N MET A 241 -35.25 3.38 21.09
CA MET A 241 -36.25 2.34 20.81
C MET A 241 -37.30 2.11 21.91
N MET A 242 -37.16 2.73 23.09
CA MET A 242 -38.15 2.63 24.18
C MET A 242 -39.03 3.87 24.33
N THR A 243 -38.86 4.88 23.47
CA THR A 243 -39.67 6.11 23.46
C THR A 243 -40.00 6.54 22.04
N SER A 244 -40.71 5.70 21.29
CA SER A 244 -41.39 6.10 20.06
C SER A 244 -42.47 5.09 19.66
N ASP A 245 -43.40 4.81 20.58
CA ASP A 245 -44.74 4.36 20.20
C ASP A 245 -45.61 5.62 20.12
N GLU A 246 -45.58 6.27 18.95
CA GLU A 246 -46.60 7.18 18.38
C GLU A 246 -45.92 8.11 17.36
N GLN A 247 -45.85 7.64 16.11
CA GLN A 247 -46.14 8.42 14.90
C GLN A 247 -45.86 7.54 13.69
N VAL A 248 -46.92 6.93 13.16
CA VAL A 248 -46.92 6.30 11.84
C VAL A 248 -46.85 7.43 10.81
N GLY A 249 -45.62 7.74 10.37
CA GLY A 249 -45.36 8.53 9.17
C GLY A 249 -45.07 7.59 8.01
N GLU A 250 -45.79 7.75 6.91
CA GLU A 250 -45.74 6.93 5.70
C GLU A 250 -44.32 6.64 5.21
N ASN A 251 -43.91 5.37 5.26
CA ASN A 251 -42.81 4.87 4.45
C ASN A 251 -43.23 4.97 2.99
N ARG A 252 -42.73 6.00 2.28
CA ARG A 252 -42.75 6.04 0.82
C ARG A 252 -41.97 4.84 0.31
N ILE A 253 -42.70 3.83 -0.15
CA ILE A 253 -42.17 2.77 -1.01
C ILE A 253 -41.54 3.48 -2.22
N VAL A 254 -40.21 3.44 -2.31
CA VAL A 254 -39.52 3.87 -3.53
C VAL A 254 -39.85 2.82 -4.58
N GLU A 255 -40.67 3.20 -5.56
CA GLU A 255 -41.05 2.29 -6.63
C GLU A 255 -39.80 1.72 -7.35
N PRO A 256 -39.80 0.43 -7.76
CA PRO A 256 -38.63 -0.23 -8.36
C PRO A 256 -38.01 0.51 -9.55
N GLU A 257 -38.80 1.31 -10.28
CA GLU A 257 -38.37 2.12 -11.42
C GLU A 257 -37.49 3.34 -11.03
N ARG A 258 -37.48 3.71 -9.76
CA ARG A 258 -36.67 4.81 -9.19
C ARG A 258 -35.34 4.35 -8.59
N LEU A 259 -35.07 3.05 -8.55
CA LEU A 259 -33.81 2.51 -8.03
C LEU A 259 -32.69 2.68 -9.07
N MET A 260 -31.49 2.95 -8.57
CA MET A 260 -30.28 3.19 -9.35
C MET A 260 -29.60 1.85 -9.66
N ASP A 261 -29.07 1.71 -10.87
CA ASP A 261 -28.43 0.48 -11.33
C ASP A 261 -27.11 0.21 -10.59
N VAL A 262 -26.36 1.27 -10.32
CA VAL A 262 -25.06 1.22 -9.68
C VAL A 262 -24.85 2.50 -8.88
N SER A 263 -24.10 2.45 -7.78
CA SER A 263 -23.54 3.69 -7.24
C SER A 263 -22.18 3.94 -7.86
N GLY A 264 -21.92 5.19 -8.23
CA GLY A 264 -20.56 5.67 -8.35
C GLY A 264 -20.21 6.40 -7.06
N TRP A 265 -19.27 5.87 -6.29
CA TRP A 265 -18.68 6.64 -5.21
C TRP A 265 -17.51 7.47 -5.68
N MET A 266 -17.37 8.62 -5.04
CA MET A 266 -16.40 9.63 -5.31
C MET A 266 -15.70 9.97 -3.97
N GLU A 267 -14.40 9.70 -3.82
CA GLU A 267 -13.47 10.48 -2.96
C GLU A 267 -11.99 10.06 -3.13
N ALA A 268 -11.13 10.83 -3.83
CA ALA A 268 -9.71 10.94 -3.44
C ALA A 268 -8.91 12.06 -4.12
N ALA A 269 -8.08 12.77 -3.33
CA ALA A 269 -7.17 13.85 -3.76
C ALA A 269 -7.83 14.89 -4.70
N ARG A 270 -7.11 15.92 -5.18
CA ARG A 270 -7.70 16.82 -6.20
C ARG A 270 -7.88 16.12 -7.56
N ASN A 271 -7.13 15.05 -7.84
CA ASN A 271 -7.03 14.44 -9.18
C ASN A 271 -7.87 13.17 -9.38
N ASP A 272 -8.29 12.43 -8.34
CA ASP A 272 -9.13 11.23 -8.52
C ASP A 272 -10.63 11.58 -8.45
N TRP A 273 -10.98 12.78 -7.96
CA TRP A 273 -12.32 13.36 -8.02
C TRP A 273 -12.85 13.48 -9.46
N ASN A 274 -12.05 14.04 -10.36
CA ASN A 274 -12.42 14.23 -11.77
C ASN A 274 -12.65 12.87 -12.47
N GLN A 275 -11.85 11.85 -12.15
CA GLN A 275 -12.04 10.49 -12.69
C GLN A 275 -13.35 9.86 -12.21
N GLY A 276 -13.72 10.01 -10.93
CA GLY A 276 -14.98 9.50 -10.40
C GLY A 276 -16.21 10.16 -11.04
N GLN A 277 -16.21 11.49 -11.17
CA GLN A 277 -17.26 12.23 -11.87
C GLN A 277 -17.41 11.77 -13.32
N ASN A 278 -16.30 11.68 -14.04
CA ASN A 278 -16.29 11.29 -15.44
C ASN A 278 -16.79 9.85 -15.65
N LEU A 279 -16.44 8.92 -14.76
CA LEU A 279 -16.96 7.55 -14.84
C LEU A 279 -18.48 7.49 -14.60
N ILE A 280 -18.99 8.29 -13.68
CA ILE A 280 -20.44 8.40 -13.41
C ILE A 280 -21.19 8.97 -14.61
N LEU A 281 -20.65 10.04 -15.22
CA LEU A 281 -21.22 10.61 -16.44
C LEU A 281 -21.17 9.63 -17.61
N ASN A 282 -20.08 8.88 -17.75
CA ASN A 282 -19.96 7.81 -18.75
C ASN A 282 -21.06 6.76 -18.54
N MET A 283 -21.23 6.23 -17.32
CA MET A 283 -22.29 5.28 -17.00
C MET A 283 -23.69 5.86 -17.30
N ASN A 284 -23.94 7.11 -16.94
CA ASN A 284 -25.19 7.81 -17.26
C ASN A 284 -25.46 7.86 -18.77
N ASP A 285 -24.45 8.20 -19.58
CA ASP A 285 -24.57 8.29 -21.04
C ASP A 285 -24.83 6.92 -21.69
N LYS A 286 -24.44 5.83 -21.02
CA LYS A 286 -24.78 4.45 -21.44
C LYS A 286 -26.15 3.99 -20.96
N GLY A 287 -26.94 4.89 -20.36
CA GLY A 287 -28.31 4.65 -19.95
C GLY A 287 -28.47 4.08 -18.54
N PHE A 288 -27.40 4.01 -17.74
CA PHE A 288 -27.49 3.56 -16.36
C PHE A 288 -27.89 4.70 -15.43
N LYS A 289 -28.81 4.43 -14.49
CA LYS A 289 -29.13 5.39 -13.43
C LYS A 289 -28.10 5.24 -12.31
N VAL A 290 -27.41 6.33 -11.97
CA VAL A 290 -26.25 6.28 -11.04
C VAL A 290 -26.52 7.10 -9.78
N CYS A 291 -26.24 6.51 -8.61
CA CYS A 291 -26.22 7.26 -7.35
C CYS A 291 -24.80 7.73 -7.02
N ALA A 292 -24.59 9.04 -6.93
CA ALA A 292 -23.34 9.68 -6.52
C ALA A 292 -23.30 9.91 -5.01
N PHE A 293 -22.16 9.62 -4.38
CA PHE A 293 -21.91 9.92 -2.97
C PHE A 293 -20.43 10.29 -2.75
N ASN A 294 -20.20 11.22 -1.82
CA ASN A 294 -18.87 11.62 -1.34
C ASN A 294 -18.96 11.98 0.15
N ARG A 295 -17.91 11.66 0.93
CA ARG A 295 -17.83 11.96 2.38
C ARG A 295 -18.07 13.43 2.71
N THR A 296 -17.52 14.32 1.89
CA THR A 296 -17.83 15.75 1.90
C THR A 296 -19.05 15.99 1.00
N THR A 297 -20.23 16.05 1.59
CA THR A 297 -21.51 16.09 0.85
C THR A 297 -21.67 17.30 -0.05
N SER A 298 -21.05 18.45 0.27
CA SER A 298 -21.09 19.64 -0.61
C SER A 298 -20.51 19.41 -2.00
N LYS A 299 -19.63 18.41 -2.17
CA LYS A 299 -19.14 18.01 -3.50
C LYS A 299 -20.20 17.28 -4.32
N VAL A 300 -21.10 16.54 -3.67
CA VAL A 300 -22.24 15.89 -4.32
C VAL A 300 -23.17 16.96 -4.86
N ASP A 301 -23.53 17.94 -4.02
CA ASP A 301 -24.41 19.05 -4.41
C ASP A 301 -23.81 19.83 -5.59
N ASN A 302 -22.52 20.18 -5.50
CA ASN A 302 -21.83 20.89 -6.57
C ASN A 302 -21.82 20.11 -7.90
N PHE A 303 -21.57 18.80 -7.87
CA PHE A 303 -21.59 17.97 -9.08
C PHE A 303 -22.97 17.92 -9.73
N LEU A 304 -24.04 17.76 -8.93
CA LEU A 304 -25.41 17.71 -9.42
C LEU A 304 -25.89 19.06 -9.98
N GLU A 305 -25.42 20.17 -9.41
CA GLU A 305 -25.72 21.52 -9.87
C GLU A 305 -24.94 21.93 -11.13
N ASN A 306 -23.82 21.25 -11.41
CA ASN A 306 -22.92 21.54 -12.53
C ASN A 306 -22.87 20.40 -13.54
N GLU A 307 -21.85 19.53 -13.50
CA GLU A 307 -21.55 18.58 -14.58
C GLU A 307 -22.64 17.51 -14.77
N ALA A 308 -23.35 17.12 -13.70
CA ALA A 308 -24.46 16.17 -13.75
C ALA A 308 -25.84 16.84 -13.93
N LYS A 309 -25.89 18.17 -14.10
CA LYS A 309 -27.16 18.88 -14.28
C LYS A 309 -27.89 18.41 -15.54
N GLY A 310 -29.14 17.99 -15.39
CA GLY A 310 -29.96 17.47 -16.50
C GLY A 310 -29.68 16.01 -16.89
N THR A 311 -28.85 15.31 -16.11
CA THR A 311 -28.62 13.86 -16.26
C THR A 311 -29.58 13.05 -15.38
N ASN A 312 -29.50 11.72 -15.43
CA ASN A 312 -30.25 10.81 -14.54
C ASN A 312 -29.49 10.48 -13.25
N VAL A 313 -28.39 11.19 -12.95
CA VAL A 313 -27.60 10.99 -11.75
C VAL A 313 -28.32 11.59 -10.54
N VAL A 314 -28.33 10.86 -9.43
CA VAL A 314 -28.89 11.33 -8.15
C VAL A 314 -27.81 11.33 -7.07
N GLY A 315 -27.88 12.27 -6.12
CA GLY A 315 -26.98 12.30 -4.96
C GLY A 315 -27.52 11.49 -3.78
N ALA A 316 -26.63 11.11 -2.88
CA ALA A 316 -26.96 10.72 -1.51
C ALA A 316 -26.07 11.50 -0.53
N HIS A 317 -26.57 11.70 0.69
CA HIS A 317 -25.90 12.46 1.76
C HIS A 317 -25.53 11.59 2.97
N SER A 318 -25.84 10.29 2.92
CA SER A 318 -25.33 9.28 3.85
C SER A 318 -25.13 7.91 3.17
N VAL A 319 -24.31 7.05 3.78
CA VAL A 319 -24.10 5.67 3.30
C VAL A 319 -25.39 4.84 3.34
N GLN A 320 -26.21 5.04 4.37
CA GLN A 320 -27.52 4.41 4.49
C GLN A 320 -28.45 4.84 3.34
N GLU A 321 -28.51 6.15 3.06
CA GLU A 321 -29.33 6.69 1.98
C GLU A 321 -28.87 6.15 0.62
N LEU A 322 -27.56 6.14 0.37
CA LEU A 322 -27.00 5.53 -0.83
C LEU A 322 -27.48 4.07 -0.97
N CYS A 323 -27.28 3.22 0.04
CA CYS A 323 -27.66 1.82 -0.03
C CYS A 323 -29.19 1.64 -0.25
N SER A 324 -30.01 2.57 0.25
CA SER A 324 -31.46 2.55 0.04
C SER A 324 -31.89 2.89 -1.40
N LYS A 325 -31.05 3.62 -2.15
CA LYS A 325 -31.33 4.03 -3.55
C LYS A 325 -30.91 2.99 -4.59
N LEU A 326 -30.19 1.93 -4.20
CA LEU A 326 -29.64 0.94 -5.13
C LEU A 326 -30.55 -0.26 -5.35
N LYS A 327 -30.62 -0.75 -6.60
CA LYS A 327 -31.23 -2.05 -6.92
C LYS A 327 -30.45 -3.18 -6.26
N LYS A 328 -31.15 -4.25 -5.87
CA LYS A 328 -30.53 -5.50 -5.37
C LYS A 328 -30.18 -6.45 -6.52
N PRO A 329 -29.07 -7.22 -6.46
CA PRO A 329 -27.98 -7.05 -5.50
C PRO A 329 -27.32 -5.68 -5.69
N ARG A 330 -27.05 -4.99 -4.58
CA ARG A 330 -26.47 -3.64 -4.58
C ARG A 330 -25.08 -3.69 -5.19
N ARG A 331 -24.77 -2.71 -6.03
CA ARG A 331 -23.47 -2.60 -6.72
C ARG A 331 -22.82 -1.29 -6.32
N VAL A 332 -21.79 -1.37 -5.48
CA VAL A 332 -21.14 -0.21 -4.88
C VAL A 332 -19.71 -0.06 -5.40
N ILE A 333 -19.46 0.87 -6.33
CA ILE A 333 -18.11 1.17 -6.84
C ILE A 333 -17.46 2.23 -5.96
N LEU A 334 -16.32 1.91 -5.35
CA LEU A 334 -15.44 2.78 -4.57
C LEU A 334 -14.30 3.29 -5.46
N LEU A 335 -14.28 4.59 -5.75
CA LEU A 335 -13.11 5.28 -6.31
C LEU A 335 -12.52 6.19 -5.25
N VAL A 336 -11.77 5.56 -4.35
CA VAL A 336 -11.14 6.25 -3.21
C VAL A 336 -9.65 5.99 -3.08
N LYS A 337 -9.01 6.73 -2.18
CA LYS A 337 -7.57 6.65 -1.95
C LYS A 337 -7.25 5.23 -1.49
N ALA A 338 -6.31 4.58 -2.17
CA ALA A 338 -5.87 3.24 -1.82
C ALA A 338 -5.41 3.14 -0.34
N GLY A 339 -5.54 1.93 0.22
CA GLY A 339 -5.22 1.64 1.63
C GLY A 339 -6.41 1.86 2.55
N ARG A 340 -6.15 2.39 3.76
CA ARG A 340 -7.11 2.47 4.87
C ARG A 340 -8.46 3.10 4.52
N ALA A 341 -8.50 4.09 3.62
CA ALA A 341 -9.75 4.74 3.26
C ALA A 341 -10.75 3.77 2.62
N VAL A 342 -10.28 2.79 1.83
CA VAL A 342 -11.14 1.73 1.27
C VAL A 342 -11.72 0.86 2.40
N ASP A 343 -10.88 0.44 3.35
CA ASP A 343 -11.33 -0.41 4.47
C ASP A 343 -12.31 0.30 5.40
N ASP A 344 -12.06 1.59 5.70
CA ASP A 344 -12.96 2.42 6.51
C ASP A 344 -14.33 2.59 5.83
N PHE A 345 -14.40 2.61 4.49
CA PHE A 345 -15.67 2.66 3.75
C PHE A 345 -16.37 1.32 3.67
N ILE A 346 -15.63 0.23 3.45
CA ILE A 346 -16.18 -1.12 3.53
C ILE A 346 -16.88 -1.32 4.88
N GLY A 347 -16.22 -0.95 5.99
CA GLY A 347 -16.80 -1.05 7.32
C GLY A 347 -18.06 -0.21 7.55
N GLN A 348 -18.22 0.92 6.83
CA GLN A 348 -19.44 1.73 6.85
C GLN A 348 -20.56 1.15 5.99
N LEU A 349 -20.23 0.42 4.92
CA LEU A 349 -21.20 -0.20 4.03
C LEU A 349 -21.82 -1.46 4.64
N GLU A 350 -21.00 -2.31 5.29
CA GLU A 350 -21.41 -3.62 5.80
C GLU A 350 -22.74 -3.62 6.60
N PRO A 351 -23.03 -2.66 7.52
CA PRO A 351 -24.30 -2.63 8.25
C PRO A 351 -25.55 -2.35 7.40
N HIS A 352 -25.37 -1.91 6.15
CA HIS A 352 -26.44 -1.50 5.24
C HIS A 352 -26.55 -2.39 3.98
N LEU A 353 -25.69 -3.41 3.88
CA LEU A 353 -25.70 -4.39 2.79
C LEU A 353 -26.37 -5.71 3.22
N GLU A 354 -26.80 -6.48 2.23
CA GLU A 354 -27.35 -7.82 2.39
C GLU A 354 -26.48 -8.86 1.67
N LYS A 355 -26.64 -10.15 2.02
CA LYS A 355 -25.88 -11.22 1.37
C LYS A 355 -26.11 -11.20 -0.15
N GLY A 356 -25.02 -11.32 -0.90
CA GLY A 356 -25.01 -11.21 -2.36
C GLY A 356 -24.79 -9.80 -2.91
N ASP A 357 -24.82 -8.77 -2.05
CA ASP A 357 -24.43 -7.41 -2.47
C ASP A 357 -22.93 -7.34 -2.81
N ILE A 358 -22.58 -6.42 -3.71
CA ILE A 358 -21.31 -6.35 -4.41
C ILE A 358 -20.60 -5.04 -4.09
N ILE A 359 -19.39 -5.13 -3.55
CA ILE A 359 -18.47 -4.01 -3.35
C ILE A 359 -17.37 -4.09 -4.42
N ILE A 360 -17.16 -2.99 -5.13
CA ILE A 360 -16.19 -2.90 -6.21
C ILE A 360 -15.16 -1.82 -5.84
N ASP A 361 -13.92 -2.19 -5.58
CA ASP A 361 -12.83 -1.23 -5.42
C ASP A 361 -12.26 -0.90 -6.80
N GLY A 362 -12.50 0.31 -7.29
CA GLY A 362 -11.98 0.82 -8.57
C GLY A 362 -10.67 1.60 -8.45
N GLY A 363 -10.14 1.73 -7.23
CA GLY A 363 -8.92 2.49 -6.97
C GLY A 363 -7.64 1.82 -7.49
N ASN A 364 -6.51 2.47 -7.27
CA ASN A 364 -5.19 1.86 -7.49
C ASN A 364 -4.73 1.12 -6.22
N SER A 365 -5.55 0.18 -5.73
CA SER A 365 -5.22 -0.61 -4.52
C SER A 365 -4.11 -1.62 -4.79
N HIS A 366 -3.32 -1.92 -3.77
CA HIS A 366 -2.30 -2.97 -3.84
C HIS A 366 -2.99 -4.34 -3.85
N TYR A 367 -2.58 -5.26 -4.73
CA TYR A 367 -3.30 -6.51 -4.95
C TYR A 367 -3.45 -7.42 -3.70
N PRO A 368 -2.51 -7.48 -2.73
CA PRO A 368 -2.69 -8.28 -1.52
C PRO A 368 -3.83 -7.75 -0.64
N ASP A 369 -4.07 -6.43 -0.64
CA ASP A 369 -5.24 -5.86 0.06
C ASP A 369 -6.54 -6.36 -0.58
N SER A 370 -6.58 -6.49 -1.91
CA SER A 370 -7.74 -7.05 -2.59
C SER A 370 -7.92 -8.53 -2.33
N ILE A 371 -6.85 -9.33 -2.31
CA ILE A 371 -6.92 -10.75 -1.90
C ILE A 371 -7.55 -10.86 -0.50
N ARG A 372 -7.02 -10.09 0.46
CA ARG A 372 -7.54 -10.05 1.84
C ARG A 372 -9.01 -9.64 1.88
N ARG A 373 -9.38 -8.54 1.22
CA ARG A 373 -10.76 -8.02 1.18
C ARG A 373 -11.73 -9.01 0.56
N THR A 374 -11.35 -9.69 -0.53
CA THR A 374 -12.17 -10.75 -1.14
C THR A 374 -12.50 -11.83 -0.10
N HIS A 375 -11.50 -12.39 0.56
CA HIS A 375 -11.71 -13.46 1.53
C HIS A 375 -12.51 -13.02 2.77
N GLU A 376 -12.27 -11.81 3.28
CA GLU A 376 -13.00 -11.27 4.44
C GLU A 376 -14.49 -11.03 4.13
N LEU A 377 -14.79 -10.50 2.95
CA LEU A 377 -16.16 -10.15 2.54
C LEU A 377 -16.97 -11.37 2.13
N GLU A 378 -16.35 -12.35 1.44
CA GLU A 378 -17.00 -13.61 1.10
C GLU A 378 -17.44 -14.40 2.34
N LYS A 379 -16.63 -14.40 3.41
CA LYS A 379 -17.00 -15.01 4.70
C LYS A 379 -18.24 -14.38 5.33
N LYS A 380 -18.51 -13.10 5.04
CA LYS A 380 -19.72 -12.38 5.48
C LYS A 380 -20.90 -12.55 4.52
N GLY A 381 -20.68 -13.18 3.36
CA GLY A 381 -21.68 -13.38 2.31
C GLY A 381 -21.80 -12.21 1.34
N PHE A 382 -20.83 -11.30 1.32
CA PHE A 382 -20.74 -10.23 0.31
C PHE A 382 -19.80 -10.64 -0.82
N LEU A 383 -19.98 -10.07 -2.00
CA LEU A 383 -19.10 -10.28 -3.14
C LEU A 383 -18.17 -9.07 -3.29
N PHE A 384 -16.90 -9.31 -3.61
CA PHE A 384 -15.92 -8.24 -3.78
C PHE A 384 -15.26 -8.30 -5.16
N VAL A 385 -15.05 -7.15 -5.78
CA VAL A 385 -14.32 -7.01 -7.04
C VAL A 385 -13.26 -5.92 -6.89
N GLY A 386 -11.99 -6.26 -7.04
CA GLY A 386 -10.92 -5.28 -7.26
C GLY A 386 -10.78 -5.05 -8.76
N SER A 387 -11.01 -3.82 -9.24
CA SER A 387 -10.98 -3.48 -10.65
C SER A 387 -10.02 -2.35 -10.95
N GLY A 388 -8.99 -2.64 -11.74
CA GLY A 388 -8.19 -1.59 -12.34
C GLY A 388 -9.00 -0.69 -13.26
N VAL A 389 -8.87 0.63 -13.12
CA VAL A 389 -9.43 1.62 -14.06
C VAL A 389 -8.29 2.41 -14.70
N SER A 390 -8.11 2.35 -16.03
CA SER A 390 -7.04 3.07 -16.73
C SER A 390 -7.59 3.93 -17.87
N GLY A 391 -6.96 5.10 -18.08
CA GLY A 391 -7.32 6.04 -19.15
C GLY A 391 -7.29 7.53 -18.78
N GLY A 392 -6.98 7.85 -17.52
CA GLY A 392 -6.99 9.24 -17.05
C GLY A 392 -8.39 9.84 -17.03
N GLU A 393 -8.47 11.16 -16.91
CA GLU A 393 -9.75 11.88 -16.82
C GLU A 393 -10.60 11.71 -18.08
N GLU A 394 -9.98 11.88 -19.26
CA GLU A 394 -10.66 11.75 -20.55
C GLU A 394 -11.10 10.29 -20.82
N GLY A 395 -10.23 9.32 -20.53
CA GLY A 395 -10.57 7.91 -20.65
C GLY A 395 -11.73 7.53 -19.75
N ALA A 396 -11.76 7.98 -18.49
CA ALA A 396 -12.90 7.73 -17.60
C ALA A 396 -14.24 8.23 -18.20
N ARG A 397 -14.21 9.38 -18.89
CA ARG A 397 -15.40 10.03 -19.46
C ARG A 397 -15.95 9.33 -20.70
N ASN A 398 -15.05 8.85 -21.56
CA ASN A 398 -15.39 8.38 -22.91
C ASN A 398 -15.29 6.87 -23.08
N GLY A 399 -14.56 6.19 -22.19
CA GLY A 399 -14.34 4.75 -22.22
C GLY A 399 -12.98 4.38 -21.63
N PRO A 400 -12.90 3.98 -20.35
CA PRO A 400 -11.65 3.52 -19.77
C PRO A 400 -11.39 2.05 -20.15
N SER A 401 -10.19 1.57 -19.88
CA SER A 401 -9.93 0.13 -19.73
C SER A 401 -10.31 -0.28 -18.31
N LEU A 402 -11.09 -1.35 -18.18
CA LEU A 402 -11.58 -1.87 -16.89
C LEU A 402 -11.13 -3.31 -16.72
N MET A 403 -10.45 -3.60 -15.60
CA MET A 403 -9.78 -4.88 -15.36
C MET A 403 -10.33 -5.54 -14.07
N PRO A 404 -11.59 -6.01 -14.05
CA PRO A 404 -12.21 -6.57 -12.85
C PRO A 404 -11.70 -7.98 -12.53
N GLY A 405 -11.37 -8.22 -11.26
CA GLY A 405 -11.14 -9.56 -10.69
C GLY A 405 -11.60 -9.62 -9.24
N GLY A 406 -11.86 -10.82 -8.72
CA GLY A 406 -12.42 -10.97 -7.36
C GLY A 406 -13.31 -12.20 -7.22
N SER A 407 -14.49 -12.00 -6.66
CA SER A 407 -15.53 -13.03 -6.53
C SER A 407 -16.21 -13.29 -7.88
N ASP A 408 -16.01 -14.48 -8.47
CA ASP A 408 -16.56 -14.85 -9.79
C ASP A 408 -18.08 -14.63 -9.90
N ALA A 409 -18.81 -14.86 -8.81
CA ALA A 409 -20.27 -14.67 -8.74
C ALA A 409 -20.72 -13.21 -8.95
N ALA A 410 -19.82 -12.22 -8.78
CA ALA A 410 -20.14 -10.82 -9.02
C ALA A 410 -20.20 -10.47 -10.50
N TRP A 411 -19.44 -11.18 -11.35
CA TRP A 411 -19.24 -10.80 -12.75
C TRP A 411 -20.54 -10.69 -13.55
N PRO A 412 -21.49 -11.65 -13.50
CA PRO A 412 -22.75 -11.53 -14.24
C PRO A 412 -23.57 -10.28 -13.90
N HIS A 413 -23.44 -9.76 -12.68
CA HIS A 413 -24.20 -8.60 -12.20
C HIS A 413 -23.60 -7.25 -12.63
N ILE A 414 -22.31 -7.21 -12.95
CA ILE A 414 -21.58 -5.99 -13.30
C ILE A 414 -21.12 -5.95 -14.76
N LYS A 415 -21.09 -7.11 -15.44
CA LYS A 415 -20.58 -7.26 -16.81
C LYS A 415 -21.15 -6.26 -17.79
N GLU A 416 -22.48 -6.10 -17.83
CA GLU A 416 -23.12 -5.20 -18.78
C GLU A 416 -22.71 -3.74 -18.55
N ILE A 417 -22.68 -3.30 -17.28
CA ILE A 417 -22.28 -1.94 -16.90
C ILE A 417 -20.83 -1.71 -17.33
N PHE A 418 -19.94 -2.62 -16.94
CA PHE A 418 -18.51 -2.49 -17.19
C PHE A 418 -18.20 -2.51 -18.69
N GLN A 419 -18.77 -3.46 -19.45
CA GLN A 419 -18.47 -3.58 -20.88
C GLN A 419 -19.06 -2.43 -21.72
N LYS A 420 -20.23 -1.87 -21.36
CA LYS A 420 -20.79 -0.70 -22.06
C LYS A 420 -20.05 0.58 -21.74
N THR A 421 -19.56 0.72 -20.50
CA THR A 421 -18.81 1.90 -20.05
C THR A 421 -17.36 1.88 -20.52
N ALA A 422 -16.76 0.71 -20.75
CA ALA A 422 -15.39 0.57 -21.24
C ALA A 422 -15.19 1.11 -22.67
N ALA A 423 -13.95 1.46 -23.00
CA ALA A 423 -13.54 1.71 -24.38
C ALA A 423 -13.88 0.52 -25.29
N GLN A 424 -14.11 0.78 -26.57
CA GLN A 424 -14.31 -0.25 -27.57
C GLN A 424 -13.12 -0.26 -28.52
N ALA A 425 -12.51 -1.43 -28.74
CA ALA A 425 -11.41 -1.61 -29.68
C ALA A 425 -11.74 -2.78 -30.60
N GLN A 426 -11.77 -2.53 -31.92
CA GLN A 426 -12.09 -3.54 -32.94
C GLN A 426 -13.43 -4.25 -32.67
N GLY A 427 -14.44 -3.52 -32.17
CA GLY A 427 -15.77 -4.06 -31.86
C GLY A 427 -15.86 -4.87 -30.56
N GLU A 428 -14.77 -4.98 -29.80
CA GLU A 428 -14.73 -5.66 -28.50
C GLU A 428 -14.56 -4.64 -27.36
N PRO A 429 -15.24 -4.82 -26.21
CA PRO A 429 -15.04 -3.97 -25.05
C PRO A 429 -13.64 -4.19 -24.47
N CYS A 430 -12.97 -3.11 -24.08
CA CYS A 430 -11.71 -3.11 -23.33
C CYS A 430 -11.96 -3.44 -21.86
N CYS A 431 -12.77 -4.49 -21.62
CA CYS A 431 -13.14 -5.02 -20.32
C CYS A 431 -13.61 -6.47 -20.45
N ASP A 432 -12.99 -7.34 -19.66
CA ASP A 432 -13.44 -8.71 -19.42
C ASP A 432 -13.03 -9.15 -18.02
N TRP A 433 -13.55 -10.30 -17.57
CA TRP A 433 -13.15 -10.87 -16.28
C TRP A 433 -11.69 -11.30 -16.29
N VAL A 434 -10.89 -10.73 -15.39
CA VAL A 434 -9.44 -11.02 -15.29
C VAL A 434 -9.20 -12.35 -14.60
N GLY A 435 -9.90 -12.61 -13.49
CA GLY A 435 -9.72 -13.80 -12.67
C GLY A 435 -10.11 -13.59 -11.21
N GLN A 436 -9.58 -14.45 -10.35
CA GLN A 436 -9.95 -14.54 -8.94
C GLN A 436 -9.27 -13.47 -8.07
N THR A 437 -9.85 -13.22 -6.90
CA THR A 437 -9.28 -12.43 -5.79
C THR A 437 -8.64 -11.09 -6.21
N GLY A 438 -7.33 -10.94 -6.09
CA GLY A 438 -6.59 -9.69 -6.38
C GLY A 438 -6.19 -9.50 -7.83
N SER A 439 -6.50 -10.43 -8.73
CA SER A 439 -5.98 -10.47 -10.10
C SER A 439 -6.25 -9.19 -10.92
N GLY A 440 -7.42 -8.56 -10.77
CA GLY A 440 -7.76 -7.32 -11.49
C GLY A 440 -6.84 -6.15 -11.14
N HIS A 441 -6.56 -5.94 -9.84
CA HIS A 441 -5.58 -4.95 -9.40
C HIS A 441 -4.15 -5.35 -9.69
N TYR A 442 -3.83 -6.65 -9.72
CA TYR A 442 -2.52 -7.13 -10.13
C TYR A 442 -2.22 -6.78 -11.60
N VAL A 443 -3.15 -7.08 -12.52
CA VAL A 443 -3.03 -6.73 -13.94
C VAL A 443 -2.90 -5.21 -14.11
N LYS A 444 -3.63 -4.42 -13.31
CA LYS A 444 -3.48 -2.96 -13.32
C LYS A 444 -2.12 -2.48 -12.82
N MET A 445 -1.57 -3.11 -11.78
CA MET A 445 -0.23 -2.82 -11.30
C MET A 445 0.80 -3.06 -12.41
N VAL A 446 0.75 -4.23 -13.07
CA VAL A 446 1.66 -4.57 -14.18
C VAL A 446 1.48 -3.61 -15.37
N HIS A 447 0.25 -3.24 -15.73
CA HIS A 447 -0.02 -2.19 -16.73
C HIS A 447 0.75 -0.90 -16.40
N ASN A 448 0.72 -0.46 -15.14
CA ASN A 448 1.43 0.74 -14.72
C ASN A 448 2.96 0.58 -14.71
N GLY A 449 3.46 -0.63 -14.44
CA GLY A 449 4.87 -0.94 -14.62
C GLY A 449 5.29 -0.80 -16.09
N ILE A 450 4.51 -1.39 -17.00
CA ILE A 450 4.73 -1.28 -18.46
C ILE A 450 4.65 0.19 -18.92
N GLU A 451 3.68 0.96 -18.40
CA GLU A 451 3.57 2.40 -18.65
C GLU A 451 4.86 3.15 -18.28
N TYR A 452 5.48 2.81 -17.14
CA TYR A 452 6.74 3.42 -16.72
C TYR A 452 7.88 3.05 -17.68
N GLY A 453 7.93 1.79 -18.13
CA GLY A 453 8.88 1.34 -19.14
C GLY A 453 8.74 2.06 -20.48
N ASP A 454 7.52 2.16 -21.01
CA ASP A 454 7.24 2.86 -22.28
C ASP A 454 7.62 4.34 -22.20
N MET A 455 7.26 5.04 -21.12
CA MET A 455 7.65 6.43 -20.91
C MET A 455 9.17 6.61 -20.83
N GLN A 456 9.87 5.72 -20.13
CA GLN A 456 11.32 5.80 -19.99
C GLN A 456 12.04 5.54 -21.33
N LEU A 457 11.58 4.57 -22.11
CA LEU A 457 12.12 4.31 -23.45
C LEU A 457 11.92 5.49 -24.40
N ILE A 458 10.76 6.13 -24.35
CA ILE A 458 10.47 7.35 -25.13
C ILE A 458 11.36 8.51 -24.69
N ALA A 459 11.57 8.68 -23.37
CA ALA A 459 12.47 9.70 -22.84
C ALA A 459 13.92 9.47 -23.28
N GLU A 460 14.39 8.23 -23.30
CA GLU A 460 15.72 7.87 -23.81
C GLU A 460 15.84 8.16 -25.32
N ALA A 461 14.83 7.85 -26.12
CA ALA A 461 14.81 8.19 -27.54
C ALA A 461 14.85 9.72 -27.76
N TYR A 462 14.04 10.49 -27.03
CA TYR A 462 14.08 11.95 -27.04
C TYR A 462 15.48 12.48 -26.73
N ASP A 463 16.11 11.93 -25.70
CA ASP A 463 17.38 12.40 -25.19
C ASP A 463 18.56 12.09 -26.13
N ILE A 464 18.52 10.94 -26.81
CA ILE A 464 19.45 10.60 -27.89
C ILE A 464 19.30 11.57 -29.06
N LEU A 465 18.07 11.89 -29.48
CA LEU A 465 17.83 12.84 -30.56
C LEU A 465 18.27 14.26 -30.16
N LYS A 466 17.99 14.67 -28.92
CA LYS A 466 18.29 16.01 -28.41
C LYS A 466 19.77 16.24 -28.15
N ARG A 467 20.43 15.35 -27.41
CA ARG A 467 21.83 15.53 -26.99
C ARG A 467 22.84 14.78 -27.85
N GLY A 468 22.42 13.74 -28.56
CA GLY A 468 23.28 12.95 -29.45
C GLY A 468 23.27 13.48 -30.88
N LEU A 469 22.09 13.73 -31.46
CA LEU A 469 21.96 14.28 -32.82
C LEU A 469 21.80 15.80 -32.89
N GLU A 470 21.68 16.45 -31.73
CA GLU A 470 21.55 17.91 -31.56
C GLU A 470 20.31 18.49 -32.26
N LEU A 471 19.21 17.74 -32.31
CA LEU A 471 17.95 18.19 -32.90
C LEU A 471 17.17 19.11 -31.95
N ASP A 472 16.44 20.07 -32.50
CA ASP A 472 15.49 20.89 -31.73
C ASP A 472 14.15 20.17 -31.49
N GLU A 473 13.32 20.70 -30.59
CA GLU A 473 12.06 20.07 -30.21
C GLU A 473 11.08 19.90 -31.38
N LYS A 474 11.10 20.80 -32.38
CA LYS A 474 10.23 20.70 -33.56
C LYS A 474 10.72 19.60 -34.49
N GLU A 475 12.02 19.51 -34.71
CA GLU A 475 12.64 18.41 -35.47
C GLU A 475 12.35 17.07 -34.81
N ILE A 476 12.49 16.98 -33.48
CA ILE A 476 12.17 15.77 -32.73
C ILE A 476 10.66 15.46 -32.83
N ALA A 477 9.79 16.46 -32.72
CA ALA A 477 8.35 16.26 -32.92
C ALA A 477 8.01 15.69 -34.31
N ASN A 478 8.72 16.11 -35.36
CA ASN A 478 8.55 15.55 -36.71
C ASN A 478 8.96 14.08 -36.77
N VAL A 479 10.04 13.69 -36.07
CA VAL A 479 10.44 12.28 -35.94
C VAL A 479 9.33 11.46 -35.26
N PHE A 480 8.80 11.93 -34.12
CA PHE A 480 7.69 11.24 -33.43
C PHE A 480 6.40 11.24 -34.27
N THR A 481 6.18 12.24 -35.12
CA THR A 481 5.07 12.25 -36.09
C THR A 481 5.20 11.10 -37.08
N LYS A 482 6.40 10.92 -37.67
CA LYS A 482 6.68 9.79 -38.58
C LYS A 482 6.50 8.44 -37.86
N TRP A 483 7.03 8.29 -36.64
CA TRP A 483 6.90 7.05 -35.86
C TRP A 483 5.44 6.72 -35.51
N GLN A 484 4.60 7.74 -35.32
CA GLN A 484 3.16 7.56 -35.05
C GLN A 484 2.40 6.96 -36.24
N GLU A 485 2.93 7.06 -37.46
CA GLU A 485 2.32 6.46 -38.66
C GLU A 485 2.68 4.97 -38.84
N GLY A 486 3.65 4.47 -38.06
CA GLY A 486 4.22 3.13 -38.22
C GLY A 486 3.98 2.17 -37.05
N VAL A 487 4.98 1.32 -36.79
CA VAL A 487 4.90 0.22 -35.79
C VAL A 487 4.81 0.72 -34.34
N LEU A 488 5.19 1.98 -34.10
CA LEU A 488 5.14 2.63 -32.80
C LEU A 488 3.83 3.39 -32.54
N ASN A 489 2.85 3.36 -33.46
CA ASN A 489 1.57 4.02 -33.29
C ASN A 489 0.93 3.69 -31.93
N SER A 490 0.91 4.71 -31.06
CA SER A 490 0.47 4.59 -29.69
C SER A 490 0.11 5.94 -29.09
N PHE A 491 -0.69 5.92 -28.02
CA PHE A 491 -1.07 7.15 -27.34
C PHE A 491 0.13 7.90 -26.75
N LEU A 492 1.12 7.19 -26.19
CA LEU A 492 2.30 7.83 -25.61
C LEU A 492 3.19 8.50 -26.67
N ILE A 493 3.30 7.94 -27.88
CA ILE A 493 4.02 8.55 -29.00
C ILE A 493 3.27 9.78 -29.51
N GLU A 494 1.94 9.69 -29.64
CA GLU A 494 1.07 10.81 -30.02
C GLU A 494 1.21 12.01 -29.08
N ILE A 495 1.03 11.81 -27.77
CA ILE A 495 1.14 12.93 -26.82
C ILE A 495 2.57 13.45 -26.74
N THR A 496 3.59 12.62 -26.99
CA THR A 496 5.00 13.07 -27.01
C THR A 496 5.23 14.04 -28.16
N ARG A 497 4.71 13.74 -29.36
CA ARG A 497 4.70 14.68 -30.49
C ARG A 497 4.06 16.01 -30.08
N ASP A 498 2.86 15.97 -29.49
CA ASP A 498 2.10 17.18 -29.16
C ASP A 498 2.81 18.02 -28.07
N ILE A 499 3.37 17.36 -27.05
CA ILE A 499 4.16 18.00 -25.98
C ILE A 499 5.37 18.73 -26.55
N LEU A 500 6.08 18.11 -27.50
CA LEU A 500 7.27 18.70 -28.12
C LEU A 500 6.94 19.89 -29.05
N GLN A 501 5.74 19.93 -29.62
CA GLN A 501 5.26 21.06 -30.42
C GLN A 501 4.76 22.23 -29.57
N PHE A 502 4.44 21.99 -28.29
CA PHE A 502 3.83 22.98 -27.43
C PHE A 502 4.84 23.99 -26.90
N ASN A 503 4.68 25.24 -27.32
CA ASN A 503 5.44 26.38 -26.80
C ASN A 503 4.67 27.10 -25.69
N ASP A 504 5.40 27.65 -24.72
CA ASP A 504 4.86 28.62 -23.78
C ASP A 504 4.61 29.98 -24.48
N LYS A 505 3.97 30.91 -23.78
CA LYS A 505 3.59 32.24 -24.28
C LYS A 505 4.78 33.09 -24.75
N ASP A 506 5.99 32.81 -24.26
CA ASP A 506 7.24 33.46 -24.70
C ASP A 506 7.92 32.77 -25.89
N GLY A 507 7.30 31.73 -26.45
CA GLY A 507 7.79 31.00 -27.62
C GLY A 507 8.82 29.90 -27.30
N VAL A 508 9.23 29.72 -26.04
CA VAL A 508 10.13 28.64 -25.63
C VAL A 508 9.34 27.34 -25.48
N PRO A 509 9.83 26.19 -26.00
CA PRO A 509 9.16 24.89 -25.81
C PRO A 509 8.92 24.59 -24.34
N MET A 510 7.66 24.29 -23.98
CA MET A 510 7.27 24.10 -22.58
C MET A 510 8.07 22.99 -21.91
N VAL A 511 8.38 21.92 -22.65
CA VAL A 511 9.17 20.78 -22.17
C VAL A 511 10.54 21.19 -21.61
N GLN A 512 11.19 22.23 -22.16
CA GLN A 512 12.48 22.71 -21.67
C GLN A 512 12.38 23.44 -20.32
N LYS A 513 11.19 23.90 -19.94
CA LYS A 513 10.95 24.62 -18.69
C LYS A 513 10.52 23.70 -17.54
N ILE A 514 10.10 22.48 -17.86
CA ILE A 514 9.63 21.52 -16.86
C ILE A 514 10.84 21.00 -16.07
N LEU A 515 10.73 21.03 -14.74
CA LEU A 515 11.73 20.45 -13.86
C LEU A 515 11.87 18.94 -14.11
N ASP A 516 13.08 18.47 -14.38
CA ASP A 516 13.44 17.08 -14.63
C ASP A 516 13.50 16.24 -13.34
N ALA A 517 12.42 16.27 -12.55
CA ALA A 517 12.22 15.49 -11.34
C ALA A 517 10.90 14.72 -11.42
N ALA A 518 10.96 13.49 -11.92
CA ALA A 518 9.78 12.68 -12.20
C ALA A 518 9.13 12.14 -10.93
N GLY A 519 7.89 12.56 -10.65
CA GLY A 519 7.07 12.01 -9.59
C GLY A 519 6.63 10.56 -9.86
N GLN A 520 6.22 9.87 -8.80
CA GLN A 520 5.61 8.54 -8.87
C GLN A 520 4.60 8.33 -7.75
N LYS A 521 3.53 7.58 -8.04
CA LYS A 521 2.46 7.26 -7.07
C LYS A 521 2.59 5.86 -6.45
N GLY A 522 3.68 5.14 -6.73
CA GLY A 522 4.02 3.85 -6.11
C GLY A 522 3.71 2.60 -6.93
N THR A 523 2.77 2.63 -7.88
CA THR A 523 2.36 1.42 -8.64
C THR A 523 3.46 0.82 -9.52
N GLY A 524 4.31 1.65 -10.14
CA GLY A 524 5.49 1.16 -10.87
C GLY A 524 6.49 0.46 -9.95
N LYS A 525 6.73 1.02 -8.76
CA LYS A 525 7.57 0.41 -7.72
C LYS A 525 7.03 -0.94 -7.27
N TRP A 526 5.71 -1.09 -7.08
CA TRP A 526 5.11 -2.37 -6.69
C TRP A 526 5.35 -3.45 -7.74
N THR A 527 5.30 -3.13 -9.04
CA THR A 527 5.63 -4.10 -10.10
C THR A 527 7.06 -4.60 -9.99
N ALA A 528 8.02 -3.69 -9.75
CA ALA A 528 9.43 -4.04 -9.61
C ALA A 528 9.70 -4.87 -8.33
N ILE A 529 9.02 -4.56 -7.22
CA ILE A 529 9.12 -5.34 -5.98
C ILE A 529 8.52 -6.74 -6.18
N ASP A 530 7.32 -6.82 -6.75
CA ASP A 530 6.66 -8.11 -6.98
C ASP A 530 7.46 -9.00 -7.94
N ALA A 531 8.18 -8.41 -8.91
CA ALA A 531 9.13 -9.14 -9.73
C ALA A 531 10.30 -9.73 -8.92
N LEU A 532 10.83 -8.99 -7.95
CA LEU A 532 11.87 -9.49 -7.05
C LEU A 532 11.33 -10.61 -6.15
N ASP A 533 10.14 -10.42 -5.58
CA ASP A 533 9.49 -11.40 -4.69
C ASP A 533 9.19 -12.71 -5.42
N ASN A 534 8.77 -12.65 -6.69
CA ASN A 534 8.50 -13.83 -7.52
C ASN A 534 9.72 -14.35 -8.31
N GLY A 535 10.92 -13.76 -8.11
CA GLY A 535 12.13 -14.21 -8.81
C GLY A 535 12.11 -14.02 -10.33
N MET A 536 11.37 -13.04 -10.83
CA MET A 536 11.18 -12.79 -12.27
C MET A 536 12.05 -11.62 -12.78
N PRO A 537 12.76 -11.78 -13.92
CA PRO A 537 13.69 -10.76 -14.43
C PRO A 537 12.99 -9.61 -15.18
N VAL A 538 12.19 -8.81 -14.47
CA VAL A 538 11.47 -7.65 -15.02
C VAL A 538 12.35 -6.40 -14.97
N THR A 539 13.48 -6.49 -15.67
CA THR A 539 14.58 -5.54 -15.51
C THR A 539 14.26 -4.15 -16.07
N LEU A 540 13.52 -4.05 -17.17
CA LEU A 540 13.24 -2.76 -17.82
C LEU A 540 12.35 -1.87 -16.95
N ILE A 541 11.30 -2.44 -16.36
CA ILE A 541 10.42 -1.72 -15.44
C ILE A 541 11.19 -1.33 -14.17
N GLY A 542 12.07 -2.20 -13.66
CA GLY A 542 12.96 -1.88 -12.55
C GLY A 542 13.83 -0.65 -12.83
N GLU A 543 14.52 -0.64 -13.97
CA GLU A 543 15.33 0.50 -14.41
C GLU A 543 14.50 1.77 -14.63
N ALA A 544 13.28 1.66 -15.17
CA ALA A 544 12.38 2.81 -15.31
C ALA A 544 11.97 3.41 -13.95
N VAL A 545 11.81 2.58 -12.91
CA VAL A 545 11.58 3.06 -11.54
C VAL A 545 12.84 3.74 -10.98
N PHE A 546 14.01 3.14 -11.17
CA PHE A 546 15.27 3.74 -10.70
C PHE A 546 15.63 5.03 -11.42
N ALA A 547 15.34 5.15 -12.72
CA ALA A 547 15.52 6.38 -13.49
C ALA A 547 14.69 7.54 -12.91
N ARG A 548 13.46 7.28 -12.46
CA ARG A 548 12.66 8.29 -11.74
C ARG A 548 13.29 8.70 -10.41
N CYS A 549 13.80 7.71 -9.65
CA CYS A 549 14.51 7.98 -8.40
C CYS A 549 15.77 8.84 -8.64
N LEU A 550 16.56 8.52 -9.67
CA LEU A 550 17.72 9.28 -10.11
C LEU A 550 17.35 10.72 -10.52
N SER A 551 16.25 10.90 -11.24
CA SER A 551 15.77 12.24 -11.61
C SER A 551 15.40 13.09 -10.37
N SER A 552 14.90 12.47 -9.31
CA SER A 552 14.43 13.16 -8.10
C SER A 552 15.56 13.74 -7.24
N ILE A 553 16.78 13.17 -7.31
CA ILE A 553 17.97 13.72 -6.62
C ILE A 553 18.62 14.86 -7.44
N LYS A 554 17.80 15.81 -7.91
CA LYS A 554 18.20 16.88 -8.84
C LYS A 554 19.39 17.69 -8.35
N ASP A 555 19.37 18.16 -7.11
CA ASP A 555 20.43 19.01 -6.57
C ASP A 555 21.77 18.26 -6.48
N GLU A 556 21.73 16.96 -6.19
CA GLU A 556 22.91 16.11 -6.19
C GLU A 556 23.47 15.95 -7.61
N ARG A 557 22.60 15.70 -8.60
CA ARG A 557 23.01 15.65 -10.02
C ARG A 557 23.62 16.96 -10.50
N VAL A 558 23.07 18.11 -10.09
CA VAL A 558 23.61 19.44 -10.43
C VAL A 558 25.01 19.63 -9.85
N ARG A 559 25.25 19.24 -8.59
CA ARG A 559 26.60 19.29 -8.00
C ARG A 559 27.55 18.32 -8.70
N ALA A 560 27.11 17.08 -8.93
CA ALA A 560 27.89 16.05 -9.61
C ALA A 560 28.32 16.48 -11.01
N SER A 561 27.45 17.16 -11.77
CA SER A 561 27.76 17.59 -13.14
C SER A 561 28.87 18.65 -13.22
N GLN A 562 29.24 19.29 -12.11
CA GLN A 562 30.34 20.26 -12.06
C GLN A 562 31.69 19.62 -11.78
N VAL A 563 31.71 18.36 -11.30
CA VAL A 563 32.94 17.70 -10.81
C VAL A 563 33.23 16.36 -11.51
N ILE A 564 32.22 15.72 -12.11
CA ILE A 564 32.39 14.48 -12.88
C ILE A 564 32.56 14.84 -14.36
N GLU A 565 33.70 14.50 -14.93
CA GLU A 565 33.98 14.68 -16.35
C GLU A 565 33.10 13.76 -17.22
N ALA A 566 32.55 14.31 -18.30
CA ALA A 566 31.83 13.54 -19.31
C ALA A 566 32.76 13.20 -20.50
N PRO A 567 32.52 12.09 -21.21
CA PRO A 567 33.22 11.82 -22.47
C PRO A 567 33.10 13.00 -23.44
N ALA A 568 34.17 13.28 -24.17
CA ALA A 568 34.13 14.26 -25.24
C ALA A 568 33.11 13.81 -26.29
N ARG A 569 32.04 14.60 -26.50
CA ARG A 569 31.02 14.30 -27.49
C ARG A 569 31.49 14.80 -28.84
N GLU A 570 32.02 13.90 -29.66
CA GLU A 570 32.23 14.21 -31.07
C GLU A 570 30.88 14.33 -31.78
N ALA A 571 30.78 15.31 -32.69
CA ALA A 571 29.64 15.44 -33.58
C ALA A 571 29.41 14.11 -34.32
N PHE A 572 28.15 13.70 -34.47
CA PHE A 572 27.82 12.46 -35.17
C PHE A 572 28.30 12.51 -36.63
N LYS A 573 29.14 11.55 -37.02
CA LYS A 573 29.75 11.47 -38.37
C LYS A 573 29.01 10.51 -39.33
N GLY A 574 27.94 9.87 -38.87
CA GLY A 574 27.16 8.91 -39.67
C GLY A 574 25.98 9.55 -40.41
N ASP A 575 25.20 8.72 -41.11
CA ASP A 575 23.93 9.12 -41.70
C ASP A 575 22.88 9.33 -40.58
N LYS A 576 22.48 10.58 -40.36
CA LYS A 576 21.50 10.95 -39.32
C LYS A 576 20.15 10.25 -39.53
N GLN A 577 19.68 10.13 -40.77
CA GLN A 577 18.37 9.53 -41.02
C GLN A 577 18.41 8.02 -40.75
N LEU A 578 19.47 7.34 -41.18
CA LEU A 578 19.68 5.94 -40.86
C LEU A 578 19.74 5.72 -39.34
N PHE A 579 20.41 6.60 -38.60
CA PHE A 579 20.49 6.49 -37.14
C PHE A 579 19.12 6.72 -36.46
N ILE A 580 18.30 7.63 -36.99
CA ILE A 580 16.92 7.84 -36.52
C ILE A 580 16.06 6.59 -36.79
N ASP A 581 16.18 5.98 -37.96
CA ASP A 581 15.45 4.75 -38.28
C ASP A 581 15.94 3.56 -37.40
N ASP A 582 17.24 3.50 -37.12
CA ASP A 582 17.81 2.54 -36.16
C ASP A 582 17.28 2.77 -34.73
N LEU A 583 17.10 4.03 -34.32
CA LEU A 583 16.52 4.40 -33.03
C LEU A 583 15.04 4.02 -32.93
N GLU A 584 14.28 4.13 -34.02
CA GLU A 584 12.90 3.61 -34.08
C GLU A 584 12.88 2.11 -33.77
N GLN A 585 13.78 1.35 -34.41
CA GLN A 585 13.91 -0.09 -34.20
C GLN A 585 14.39 -0.43 -32.78
N ALA A 586 15.33 0.34 -32.22
CA ALA A 586 15.79 0.19 -30.84
C ALA A 586 14.65 0.38 -29.83
N LEU A 587 13.83 1.42 -30.04
CA LEU A 587 12.64 1.72 -29.25
C LEU A 587 11.62 0.59 -29.34
N TYR A 588 11.32 0.15 -30.55
CA TYR A 588 10.36 -0.94 -30.77
C TYR A 588 10.82 -2.26 -30.17
N ALA A 589 12.07 -2.67 -30.38
CA ALA A 589 12.62 -3.89 -29.80
C ALA A 589 12.61 -3.87 -28.27
N SER A 590 13.01 -2.75 -27.67
CA SER A 590 13.04 -2.61 -26.21
C SER A 590 11.64 -2.59 -25.60
N LYS A 591 10.67 -2.00 -26.31
CA LYS A 591 9.25 -2.11 -25.95
C LYS A 591 8.78 -3.56 -25.96
N ILE A 592 9.13 -4.35 -26.99
CA ILE A 592 8.81 -5.80 -27.01
C ILE A 592 9.37 -6.50 -25.78
N ILE A 593 10.61 -6.20 -25.37
CA ILE A 593 11.22 -6.78 -24.17
C ILE A 593 10.43 -6.43 -22.90
N SER A 594 10.06 -5.16 -22.70
CA SER A 594 9.27 -4.73 -21.54
C SER A 594 7.97 -5.53 -21.40
N TYR A 595 7.24 -5.70 -22.51
CA TYR A 595 5.98 -6.44 -22.49
C TYR A 595 6.22 -7.94 -22.32
N ALA A 596 7.25 -8.53 -22.93
CA ALA A 596 7.62 -9.92 -22.70
C ALA A 596 7.88 -10.18 -21.21
N GLN A 597 8.64 -9.30 -20.55
CA GLN A 597 8.90 -9.35 -19.11
C GLN A 597 7.62 -9.18 -18.27
N GLY A 598 6.75 -8.24 -18.61
CA GLY A 598 5.48 -8.03 -17.90
C GLY A 598 4.53 -9.23 -17.98
N PHE A 599 4.43 -9.88 -19.15
CA PHE A 599 3.63 -11.10 -19.30
C PHE A 599 4.28 -12.32 -18.63
N MET A 600 5.61 -12.41 -18.61
CA MET A 600 6.32 -13.43 -17.80
C MET A 600 5.99 -13.28 -16.31
N LEU A 601 5.96 -12.04 -15.81
CA LEU A 601 5.59 -11.74 -14.42
C LEU A 601 4.15 -12.18 -14.11
N MET A 602 3.19 -11.78 -14.95
CA MET A 602 1.78 -12.21 -14.77
C MET A 602 1.62 -13.73 -14.81
N ARG A 603 2.38 -14.43 -15.67
CA ARG A 603 2.38 -15.89 -15.72
C ARG A 603 2.86 -16.52 -14.42
N GLU A 604 3.90 -15.95 -13.80
CA GLU A 604 4.42 -16.48 -12.53
C GLU A 604 3.47 -16.19 -11.37
N ALA A 605 2.98 -14.95 -11.26
CA ALA A 605 2.01 -14.58 -10.23
C ALA A 605 0.70 -15.39 -10.34
N ALA A 606 0.29 -15.75 -11.56
CA ALA A 606 -0.85 -16.65 -11.75
C ALA A 606 -0.63 -18.03 -11.11
N LYS A 607 0.59 -18.58 -11.18
CA LYS A 607 0.92 -19.86 -10.51
C LYS A 607 0.92 -19.70 -8.99
N VAL A 608 1.55 -18.64 -8.48
CA VAL A 608 1.71 -18.39 -7.04
C VAL A 608 0.35 -18.16 -6.36
N ASN A 609 -0.58 -17.49 -7.04
CA ASN A 609 -1.89 -17.12 -6.49
C ASN A 609 -3.06 -18.01 -6.97
N ASP A 610 -2.77 -19.07 -7.72
CA ASP A 610 -3.77 -19.97 -8.32
C ASP A 610 -4.83 -19.22 -9.16
N TRP A 611 -4.38 -18.26 -9.98
CA TRP A 611 -5.24 -17.51 -10.88
C TRP A 611 -5.29 -18.13 -12.27
N THR A 612 -6.48 -18.15 -12.86
CA THR A 612 -6.64 -18.51 -14.28
C THR A 612 -6.68 -17.25 -15.13
N LEU A 613 -5.52 -16.74 -15.53
CA LEU A 613 -5.42 -15.52 -16.33
C LEU A 613 -5.60 -15.80 -17.83
N ASN A 614 -6.46 -15.02 -18.49
CA ASN A 614 -6.59 -14.99 -19.95
C ASN A 614 -5.66 -13.92 -20.55
N ASN A 615 -4.43 -14.29 -20.92
CA ASN A 615 -3.44 -13.35 -21.47
C ASN A 615 -3.92 -12.63 -22.75
N ALA A 616 -4.69 -13.32 -23.61
CA ALA A 616 -5.29 -12.69 -24.78
C ALA A 616 -6.33 -11.65 -24.39
N GLY A 617 -7.16 -11.95 -23.38
CA GLY A 617 -8.14 -11.02 -22.81
C GLY A 617 -7.48 -9.80 -22.16
N ILE A 618 -6.40 -10.01 -21.39
CA ILE A 618 -5.61 -8.93 -20.78
C ILE A 618 -5.02 -8.00 -21.85
N ALA A 619 -4.36 -8.57 -22.87
CA ALA A 619 -3.84 -7.78 -23.99
C ALA A 619 -4.95 -7.02 -24.73
N ALA A 620 -6.10 -7.67 -24.94
CA ALA A 620 -7.26 -7.08 -25.59
C ALA A 620 -7.83 -5.89 -24.79
N MET A 621 -7.89 -6.00 -23.46
CA MET A 621 -8.32 -4.92 -22.55
C MET A 621 -7.41 -3.69 -22.61
N TRP A 622 -6.14 -3.87 -22.95
CA TRP A 622 -5.19 -2.76 -23.06
C TRP A 622 -5.20 -2.08 -24.43
N ARG A 623 -5.83 -2.65 -25.47
CA ARG A 623 -5.84 -2.07 -26.84
C ARG A 623 -6.52 -0.69 -26.92
N GLY A 624 -7.40 -0.36 -25.98
CA GLY A 624 -8.11 0.90 -25.92
C GLY A 624 -8.34 1.36 -24.49
N GLY A 625 -8.72 2.64 -24.34
CA GLY A 625 -9.03 3.26 -23.05
C GLY A 625 -7.81 3.56 -22.18
N CYS A 626 -6.90 2.60 -21.98
CA CYS A 626 -5.73 2.73 -21.11
C CYS A 626 -4.61 3.63 -21.68
N ILE A 627 -3.62 3.98 -20.85
CA ILE A 627 -2.49 4.85 -21.25
C ILE A 627 -1.56 4.16 -22.26
N ILE A 628 -1.32 2.85 -22.11
CA ILE A 628 -0.42 2.09 -22.98
C ILE A 628 -1.06 1.64 -24.31
N LYS A 629 -2.28 2.11 -24.61
CA LYS A 629 -3.03 1.74 -25.82
C LYS A 629 -2.20 2.00 -27.09
N SER A 630 -2.13 0.99 -27.96
CA SER A 630 -1.27 0.99 -29.14
C SER A 630 -1.66 -0.10 -30.13
N VAL A 631 -1.28 0.06 -31.40
CA VAL A 631 -1.47 -1.00 -32.42
C VAL A 631 -0.76 -2.30 -32.02
N PHE A 632 0.38 -2.16 -31.34
CA PHE A 632 1.21 -3.22 -30.80
C PHE A 632 0.47 -4.24 -29.92
N LEU A 633 -0.54 -3.79 -29.15
CA LEU A 633 -1.33 -4.68 -28.29
C LEU A 633 -2.24 -5.63 -29.09
N SER A 634 -2.55 -5.30 -30.35
CA SER A 634 -3.26 -6.21 -31.25
C SER A 634 -2.38 -7.40 -31.63
N ASP A 635 -1.09 -7.19 -31.83
CA ASP A 635 -0.14 -8.26 -32.14
C ASP A 635 0.06 -9.20 -30.93
N ILE A 636 0.11 -8.65 -29.71
CA ILE A 636 0.16 -9.43 -28.47
C ILE A 636 -1.13 -10.25 -28.32
N THR A 637 -2.28 -9.63 -28.54
CA THR A 637 -3.59 -10.30 -28.51
C THR A 637 -3.62 -11.46 -29.51
N ALA A 638 -3.15 -11.24 -30.74
CA ALA A 638 -3.09 -12.26 -31.79
C ALA A 638 -2.17 -13.42 -31.40
N ALA A 639 -0.99 -13.14 -30.84
CA ALA A 639 -0.04 -14.17 -30.41
C ALA A 639 -0.63 -15.11 -29.35
N TYR A 640 -1.31 -14.56 -28.33
CA TYR A 640 -1.97 -15.38 -27.30
C TYR A 640 -3.27 -16.03 -27.77
N ARG A 641 -4.01 -15.45 -28.74
CA ARG A 641 -5.14 -16.14 -29.37
C ARG A 641 -4.68 -17.36 -30.17
N GLN A 642 -3.54 -17.25 -30.86
CA GLN A 642 -2.96 -18.37 -31.61
C GLN A 642 -2.40 -19.45 -30.69
N ASN A 643 -1.71 -19.05 -29.61
CA ASN A 643 -1.20 -19.97 -28.60
C ASN A 643 -1.48 -19.43 -27.19
N PRO A 644 -2.59 -19.85 -26.54
CA PRO A 644 -2.93 -19.41 -25.19
C PRO A 644 -1.91 -19.83 -24.13
N LYS A 645 -1.10 -20.86 -24.41
CA LYS A 645 -0.04 -21.37 -23.53
C LYS A 645 1.35 -20.85 -23.93
N LEU A 646 1.43 -19.79 -24.73
CA LEU A 646 2.69 -19.18 -25.12
C LEU A 646 3.48 -18.79 -23.87
N GLU A 647 4.66 -19.39 -23.73
CA GLU A 647 5.51 -19.19 -22.56
C GLU A 647 6.10 -17.78 -22.54
N ASN A 648 6.52 -17.27 -23.69
CA ASN A 648 7.13 -15.96 -23.83
C ASN A 648 6.80 -15.34 -25.20
N LEU A 649 6.44 -14.06 -25.22
CA LEU A 649 6.15 -13.29 -26.45
C LEU A 649 7.28 -13.37 -27.48
N LEU A 650 8.54 -13.42 -27.05
CA LEU A 650 9.71 -13.48 -27.94
C LEU A 650 9.75 -14.71 -28.84
N THR A 651 9.02 -15.77 -28.47
CA THR A 651 8.96 -17.02 -29.24
C THR A 651 7.80 -17.06 -30.24
N SER A 652 6.92 -16.05 -30.24
CA SER A 652 5.89 -15.92 -31.26
C SER A 652 6.51 -15.51 -32.60
N PRO A 653 6.05 -16.06 -33.75
CA PRO A 653 6.61 -15.75 -35.07
C PRO A 653 6.69 -14.26 -35.39
N PHE A 654 5.68 -13.47 -34.99
CA PHE A 654 5.65 -12.02 -35.26
C PHE A 654 6.77 -11.29 -34.51
N PHE A 655 6.86 -11.48 -33.18
CA PHE A 655 7.86 -10.79 -32.35
C PHE A 655 9.28 -11.28 -32.62
N LEU A 656 9.46 -12.56 -32.96
CA LEU A 656 10.76 -13.08 -33.37
C LEU A 656 11.27 -12.39 -34.65
N LYS A 657 10.39 -12.19 -35.63
CA LYS A 657 10.72 -11.46 -36.87
C LYS A 657 11.05 -10.00 -36.57
N ALA A 658 10.21 -9.32 -35.79
CA ALA A 658 10.40 -7.92 -35.41
C ALA A 658 11.76 -7.69 -34.73
N ILE A 659 12.09 -8.48 -33.70
CA ILE A 659 13.38 -8.36 -33.02
C ILE A 659 14.53 -8.70 -33.95
N SER A 660 14.43 -9.75 -34.76
CA SER A 660 15.51 -10.12 -35.68
C SER A 660 15.85 -8.99 -36.65
N GLN A 661 14.84 -8.24 -37.11
CA GLN A 661 15.02 -7.07 -37.96
C GLN A 661 15.63 -5.89 -37.20
N ALA A 662 15.19 -5.65 -35.96
CA ALA A 662 15.62 -4.50 -35.17
C ALA A 662 17.04 -4.63 -34.60
N GLN A 663 17.52 -5.85 -34.34
CA GLN A 663 18.76 -6.09 -33.62
C GLN A 663 20.00 -5.33 -34.11
N PRO A 664 20.31 -5.24 -35.42
CA PRO A 664 21.49 -4.52 -35.88
C PRO A 664 21.44 -3.02 -35.52
N GLY A 665 20.31 -2.35 -35.78
CA GLY A 665 20.12 -0.93 -35.46
C GLY A 665 20.10 -0.69 -33.95
N TRP A 666 19.39 -1.56 -33.22
CA TRP A 666 19.32 -1.52 -31.77
C TRP A 666 20.69 -1.52 -31.10
N ARG A 667 21.60 -2.42 -31.53
CA ARG A 667 22.97 -2.50 -31.02
C ARG A 667 23.80 -1.27 -31.39
N ARG A 668 23.67 -0.75 -32.61
CA ARG A 668 24.39 0.46 -33.04
C ARG A 668 24.00 1.67 -32.20
N VAL A 669 22.71 1.87 -31.96
CA VAL A 669 22.20 2.95 -31.11
C VAL A 669 22.75 2.83 -29.69
N ILE A 670 22.66 1.65 -29.08
CA ILE A 670 23.16 1.46 -27.71
C ILE A 670 24.67 1.73 -27.62
N ALA A 671 25.45 1.22 -28.57
CA ALA A 671 26.88 1.44 -28.61
C ALA A 671 27.21 2.94 -28.75
N GLN A 672 26.58 3.62 -29.70
CA GLN A 672 26.85 5.04 -29.96
C GLN A 672 26.40 5.94 -28.80
N SER A 673 25.22 5.69 -28.21
CA SER A 673 24.75 6.42 -27.04
C SER A 673 25.65 6.23 -25.82
N THR A 674 26.20 5.02 -25.64
CA THR A 674 27.20 4.74 -24.60
C THR A 674 28.47 5.55 -24.83
N LEU A 675 28.98 5.61 -26.08
CA LEU A 675 30.15 6.42 -26.42
C LEU A 675 29.93 7.93 -26.20
N TRP A 676 28.69 8.41 -26.40
CA TRP A 676 28.32 9.80 -26.10
C TRP A 676 28.12 10.10 -24.61
N GLY A 677 28.11 9.08 -23.74
CA GLY A 677 27.76 9.24 -22.33
C GLY A 677 26.30 9.64 -22.10
N ILE A 678 25.39 9.23 -23.00
CA ILE A 678 23.94 9.43 -22.83
C ILE A 678 23.37 8.23 -22.04
N PRO A 679 22.78 8.44 -20.85
CA PRO A 679 22.20 7.38 -20.05
C PRO A 679 20.98 6.78 -20.74
N ILE A 680 21.05 5.48 -21.00
CA ILE A 680 20.00 4.70 -21.68
C ILE A 680 19.68 3.40 -20.92
N PRO A 681 19.29 3.49 -19.63
CA PRO A 681 19.13 2.32 -18.76
C PRO A 681 18.07 1.34 -19.28
N ALA A 682 16.95 1.82 -19.84
CA ALA A 682 15.91 0.95 -20.39
C ALA A 682 16.35 0.27 -21.69
N PHE A 683 17.05 0.95 -22.61
CA PHE A 683 17.60 0.29 -23.81
C PHE A 683 18.68 -0.75 -23.48
N THR A 684 19.61 -0.40 -22.59
CA THR A 684 20.72 -1.30 -22.22
C THR A 684 20.25 -2.54 -21.49
N THR A 685 19.32 -2.41 -20.54
CA THR A 685 18.77 -3.55 -19.81
C THR A 685 17.91 -4.44 -20.70
N ALA A 686 17.18 -3.85 -21.66
CA ALA A 686 16.40 -4.61 -22.62
C ALA A 686 17.29 -5.49 -23.52
N LEU A 687 18.40 -4.94 -24.04
CA LEU A 687 19.35 -5.70 -24.85
C LEU A 687 20.07 -6.76 -24.01
N SER A 688 20.46 -6.43 -22.79
CA SER A 688 21.11 -7.35 -21.85
C SER A 688 20.19 -8.53 -21.50
N PHE A 689 18.91 -8.26 -21.23
CA PHE A 689 17.91 -9.30 -21.02
C PHE A 689 17.72 -10.15 -22.27
N PHE A 690 17.61 -9.55 -23.46
CA PHE A 690 17.44 -10.30 -24.70
C PHE A 690 18.62 -11.26 -24.96
N ASP A 691 19.84 -10.77 -24.82
CA ASP A 691 21.05 -11.59 -24.96
C ASP A 691 21.17 -12.64 -23.86
N GLY A 692 20.76 -12.31 -22.63
CA GLY A 692 20.70 -13.27 -21.53
C GLY A 692 19.69 -14.39 -21.78
N TYR A 693 18.46 -14.03 -22.19
CA TYR A 693 17.34 -14.94 -22.39
C TYR A 693 17.59 -15.96 -23.51
N ARG A 694 18.25 -15.55 -24.60
CA ARG A 694 18.55 -16.43 -25.75
C ARG A 694 19.81 -17.28 -25.59
N THR A 695 20.56 -17.12 -24.49
CA THR A 695 21.83 -17.79 -24.28
C THR A 695 21.63 -19.08 -23.49
N GLU A 696 21.99 -20.22 -24.08
CA GLU A 696 21.85 -21.54 -23.46
C GLU A 696 22.67 -21.69 -22.17
N THR A 697 23.91 -21.21 -22.16
CA THR A 697 24.81 -21.27 -21.00
C THR A 697 25.26 -19.86 -20.59
N LEU A 698 24.74 -19.39 -19.47
CA LEU A 698 25.14 -18.12 -18.85
C LEU A 698 26.31 -18.32 -17.87
N PRO A 699 27.05 -17.24 -17.53
CA PRO A 699 28.14 -17.28 -16.55
C PRO A 699 27.68 -17.53 -15.10
N ALA A 700 26.39 -17.85 -14.88
CA ALA A 700 25.85 -18.20 -13.56
C ALA A 700 26.47 -19.49 -12.98
N ASN A 701 27.08 -20.33 -13.83
CA ASN A 701 27.90 -21.46 -13.37
C ASN A 701 29.09 -21.01 -12.49
N LEU A 702 29.73 -19.87 -12.81
CA LEU A 702 30.79 -19.31 -11.97
C LEU A 702 30.24 -18.77 -10.65
N ILE A 703 29.05 -18.16 -10.66
CA ILE A 703 28.37 -17.72 -9.43
C ILE A 703 28.10 -18.92 -8.52
N GLN A 704 27.60 -20.03 -9.07
CA GLN A 704 27.40 -21.27 -8.31
C GLN A 704 28.72 -21.82 -7.74
N ALA A 705 29.79 -21.85 -8.55
CA ALA A 705 31.12 -22.28 -8.08
C ALA A 705 31.64 -21.37 -6.95
N GLN A 706 31.47 -20.05 -7.05
CA GLN A 706 31.85 -19.10 -5.99
C GLN A 706 31.06 -19.38 -4.70
N ARG A 707 29.73 -19.53 -4.79
CA ARG A 707 28.86 -19.83 -3.65
C ARG A 707 29.24 -21.14 -2.96
N ASP A 708 29.55 -22.17 -3.75
CA ASP A 708 30.03 -23.45 -3.20
C ASP A 708 31.43 -23.31 -2.58
N TYR A 709 32.32 -22.53 -3.19
CA TYR A 709 33.67 -22.27 -2.71
C TYR A 709 33.68 -21.63 -1.32
N PHE A 710 32.98 -20.50 -1.13
CA PHE A 710 33.06 -19.76 0.13
C PHE A 710 32.03 -20.24 1.18
N GLY A 711 30.93 -20.86 0.76
CA GLY A 711 29.77 -21.14 1.61
C GLY A 711 29.26 -22.58 1.57
N ALA A 712 29.92 -23.46 0.82
CA ALA A 712 29.51 -24.86 0.65
C ALA A 712 28.03 -25.01 0.26
N HIS A 713 27.52 -24.06 -0.54
CA HIS A 713 26.11 -23.95 -0.94
C HIS A 713 25.67 -24.97 -1.98
N THR A 714 26.57 -25.87 -2.40
CA THR A 714 26.34 -26.89 -3.42
C THR A 714 26.01 -26.32 -4.82
N PHE A 715 26.06 -27.17 -5.83
CA PHE A 715 25.61 -26.87 -7.18
C PHE A 715 25.09 -28.14 -7.87
N ARG A 716 24.43 -27.98 -9.04
CA ARG A 716 24.00 -29.09 -9.89
C ARG A 716 24.94 -29.24 -11.10
N VAL A 717 25.28 -30.47 -11.45
CA VAL A 717 26.02 -30.76 -12.70
C VAL A 717 25.13 -30.54 -13.92
N ARG A 718 25.72 -30.10 -15.03
CA ARG A 718 24.99 -29.90 -16.29
C ARG A 718 24.65 -31.25 -16.93
N PRO A 719 23.49 -31.36 -17.60
CA PRO A 719 23.16 -32.54 -18.40
C PRO A 719 24.27 -32.89 -19.40
N GLY A 720 24.69 -34.15 -19.44
CA GLY A 720 25.75 -34.66 -20.31
C GLY A 720 27.19 -34.44 -19.80
N MET A 721 27.36 -33.85 -18.61
CA MET A 721 28.66 -33.62 -17.95
C MET A 721 28.81 -34.44 -16.66
N GLU A 722 27.91 -35.39 -16.43
CA GLU A 722 27.93 -36.29 -15.28
C GLU A 722 29.14 -37.25 -15.32
N ASN A 723 29.54 -37.74 -14.15
CA ASN A 723 30.57 -38.79 -14.02
C ASN A 723 30.36 -39.63 -12.76
N ASP A 724 31.38 -40.39 -12.33
CA ASP A 724 31.30 -41.25 -11.14
C ASP A 724 30.98 -40.48 -9.85
N HIS A 725 31.34 -39.20 -9.78
CA HIS A 725 31.21 -38.36 -8.59
C HIS A 725 30.27 -37.15 -8.77
N LEU A 726 29.91 -36.79 -10.01
CA LEU A 726 28.96 -35.73 -10.34
C LEU A 726 27.72 -36.35 -10.94
N LYS A 727 26.67 -36.58 -10.14
CA LYS A 727 25.43 -37.22 -10.60
C LYS A 727 24.37 -36.19 -11.01
N ALA A 728 23.62 -36.52 -12.07
CA ALA A 728 22.49 -35.71 -12.51
C ALA A 728 21.46 -35.58 -11.38
N GLY A 729 20.96 -34.36 -11.15
CA GLY A 729 19.90 -34.15 -10.17
C GLY A 729 20.34 -34.37 -8.72
N GLU A 730 21.63 -34.28 -8.40
CA GLU A 730 22.16 -34.23 -7.01
C GLU A 730 22.77 -32.87 -6.67
N ASP A 731 22.63 -32.43 -5.41
CA ASP A 731 23.33 -31.25 -4.86
C ASP A 731 24.77 -31.66 -4.56
N ILE A 732 25.72 -31.10 -5.30
CA ILE A 732 27.13 -31.47 -5.25
C ILE A 732 27.92 -30.37 -4.53
N HIS A 733 28.72 -30.76 -3.54
CA HIS A 733 29.73 -29.89 -2.94
C HIS A 733 31.13 -30.33 -3.39
N VAL A 734 31.94 -29.38 -3.84
CA VAL A 734 33.35 -29.62 -4.16
C VAL A 734 34.23 -29.05 -3.06
N LYS A 735 35.22 -29.84 -2.62
CA LYS A 735 36.27 -29.34 -1.73
C LYS A 735 37.27 -28.50 -2.54
N TRP A 736 37.01 -27.20 -2.63
CA TRP A 736 37.83 -26.28 -3.45
C TRP A 736 39.20 -25.95 -2.85
N THR A 737 39.36 -26.07 -1.54
CA THR A 737 40.63 -25.77 -0.84
C THR A 737 41.03 -26.91 0.08
N ALA A 738 42.32 -27.01 0.41
CA ALA A 738 42.80 -28.01 1.37
C ALA A 738 42.13 -27.87 2.75
N THR A 739 41.75 -26.63 3.11
CA THR A 739 41.19 -26.25 4.42
C THR A 739 39.66 -26.25 4.49
N SER A 740 38.94 -26.30 3.36
CA SER A 740 37.48 -26.37 3.38
C SER A 740 37.01 -27.73 3.93
N GLY A 741 35.99 -27.70 4.78
CA GLY A 741 35.37 -28.91 5.34
C GLY A 741 34.66 -29.74 4.27
N ASN A 742 34.36 -31.00 4.57
CA ASN A 742 33.64 -31.91 3.66
C ASN A 742 32.11 -31.79 3.79
N VAL A 743 31.61 -30.82 4.55
CA VAL A 743 30.20 -30.71 4.93
C VAL A 743 29.58 -29.53 4.18
N SER A 744 28.51 -29.79 3.42
CA SER A 744 27.73 -28.77 2.73
C SER A 744 26.83 -28.01 3.70
N SER A 745 26.50 -26.75 3.38
CA SER A 745 25.43 -26.06 4.07
C SER A 745 24.08 -26.67 3.66
N SER A 746 23.15 -26.82 4.61
CA SER A 746 21.77 -27.17 4.28
C SER A 746 21.11 -26.00 3.57
N ASN A 747 20.35 -26.27 2.50
CA ASN A 747 19.57 -25.22 1.84
C ASN A 747 18.61 -24.57 2.84
N TYR A 748 18.64 -23.25 2.91
CA TYR A 748 17.59 -22.47 3.56
C TYR A 748 16.38 -22.46 2.61
N ASN A 749 15.29 -23.10 2.99
CA ASN A 749 13.99 -22.85 2.35
C ASN A 749 13.48 -21.54 2.97
N ALA A 750 13.75 -20.41 2.29
CA ALA A 750 13.23 -19.09 2.67
C ALA A 750 11.85 -18.87 2.03
#